data_AF-A0A8H6LN92-F1
#
_entry.id   AF-A0A8H6LN92-F1
#
_cell.length_a   1.000
_cell.length_b   1.000
_cell.length_c   1.000
_cell.angle_alpha   90.00
_cell.angle_beta   90.00
_cell.angle_gamma   90.00
#
_symmetry.space_group_name_H-M   'P 1'
#
loop_
_entity.id
_entity.type
_entity.pdbx_description
1 polymer ?
#
loop_
_entity_poly.entity_id
_entity_poly.type
_entity_poly.pdbx_seq_one_letter_code
_entity_poly.pdbx_strand_id
1 'polypeptide(L)'
;MESPMHIYHREALAAPADRSEMVLQSIVILVVSILSILGAGWIIVSFFVVFKSLRSFRHQLILGLAASDFLMALNFLSSTAMNINGKEIGAPEHQTFCSFNGFMTQVFVIQTDYWVLTIAMCTYVILAGYKSLSSWVQDQRIFLSCVPWVLSLLWAGIGLKLAGYGDIGAWCWFTSDEVRLLANFVPRWVIIITILSMYARLYFILRKSHKSFISLGNSNSTSEPSRERTITRSNHDVWRYHESDAAGRRRLQRHIKMAVFHVHDLQAQMKLFYPPEHSEVHDVISTPIFTDQVGKYLKQHAPKKKAPQYGLLACDISNGSALNESSRLFYNVAAPSSVFICGSQGSGKSHTLATLLENCLMRSVANVLTRPLAGLVFHYDSFVSDSGGIPCEAACLSSNKKVSVRVLCPPTNTATIKVTSASVVQKKPLTLPKNIYACLPNVTVQELRFSQDDLNTKRMLNLMVASPGQGDKMPLYLHTVMRILRELRIKQQQRGGGFNYQEFKNAMKAANLSKQQSAPLHQRLETLESFMVKQDAPAEGPKGKKGKGKAALKNQGKVDWTPVSGQLTIVDLSCPCVTAEQACSLFDICLSLFLEQKTDLGRVVALDESHKYMNNTNESNVFTESLLSAIRLQRHNGTRIIISTQEPTVSPSLLDLCSITIVHRFTSPVWLQVLRRHLAGASDNDESGAKGLETPNESEQGSKQYWTIPASEIFSNIVQLRTGEAFVFAPSAIVDAIPKTHAGASVAQKGGDWQPVFLGDGIIKAIVRNRITADGGKSIIAS
;
A
#
# COMPACT_ATOMS: atom_id res chain seq x y z
N MET A 1 -80.11 46.30 -10.63
CA MET A 1 -79.50 46.51 -11.97
C MET A 1 -78.01 46.65 -11.72
N GLU A 2 -77.30 45.57 -12.01
CA GLU A 2 -75.84 45.34 -12.10
C GLU A 2 -74.86 46.00 -11.10
N SER A 3 -74.22 45.13 -10.31
CA SER A 3 -73.06 45.36 -9.44
C SER A 3 -71.78 45.63 -10.24
N PRO A 4 -70.80 46.41 -9.73
CA PRO A 4 -69.45 46.36 -10.23
C PRO A 4 -68.66 45.22 -9.57
N MET A 5 -68.03 44.47 -10.46
CA MET A 5 -67.23 43.27 -10.28
C MET A 5 -65.95 43.57 -9.49
N HIS A 6 -65.84 43.10 -8.24
CA HIS A 6 -64.57 43.01 -7.53
C HIS A 6 -63.69 41.96 -8.25
N ILE A 7 -62.75 42.45 -9.06
CA ILE A 7 -61.65 41.64 -9.59
C ILE A 7 -60.75 41.29 -8.41
N TYR A 8 -60.90 40.08 -7.88
CA TYR A 8 -59.91 39.49 -6.97
C TYR A 8 -58.60 39.34 -7.75
N HIS A 9 -57.63 40.24 -7.54
CA HIS A 9 -56.24 39.88 -7.74
C HIS A 9 -55.94 38.74 -6.76
N ARG A 10 -55.74 37.52 -7.26
CA ARG A 10 -55.18 36.43 -6.47
C ARG A 10 -53.75 36.86 -6.10
N GLU A 11 -53.59 37.54 -4.99
CA GLU A 11 -52.30 37.72 -4.35
C GLU A 11 -51.75 36.33 -4.02
N ALA A 12 -50.53 36.09 -4.44
CA ALA A 12 -49.88 34.81 -4.22
C ALA A 12 -49.61 34.65 -2.71
N LEU A 13 -49.90 33.48 -2.14
CA LEU A 13 -49.95 33.21 -0.69
C LEU A 13 -48.65 33.49 0.11
N ALA A 14 -47.58 33.93 -0.53
CA ALA A 14 -46.26 34.16 0.05
C ALA A 14 -45.62 35.51 -0.34
N ALA A 15 -46.34 36.41 -1.03
CA ALA A 15 -45.85 37.76 -1.30
C ALA A 15 -46.06 38.63 -0.05
N PRO A 16 -45.04 39.35 0.47
CA PRO A 16 -45.23 40.23 1.60
C PRO A 16 -46.24 41.32 1.24
N ALA A 17 -47.24 41.54 2.09
CA ALA A 17 -48.27 42.54 1.84
C ALA A 17 -47.82 43.96 2.25
N ASP A 18 -46.87 44.05 3.18
CA ASP A 18 -46.37 45.31 3.72
C ASP A 18 -44.97 45.66 3.17
N ARG A 19 -44.75 46.95 2.90
CA ARG A 19 -43.50 47.48 2.35
C ARG A 19 -42.33 47.26 3.31
N SER A 20 -42.59 47.27 4.62
CA SER A 20 -41.59 47.00 5.65
C SER A 20 -41.05 45.56 5.58
N GLU A 21 -41.94 44.60 5.33
CA GLU A 21 -41.61 43.18 5.17
C GLU A 21 -40.86 42.91 3.86
N MET A 22 -41.25 43.57 2.76
CA MET A 22 -40.52 43.48 1.48
C MET A 22 -39.08 44.00 1.59
N VAL A 23 -38.87 45.11 2.32
CA VAL A 23 -37.53 45.67 2.55
C VAL A 23 -36.70 44.74 3.44
N LEU A 24 -37.29 44.19 4.50
CA LEU A 24 -36.61 43.20 5.36
C LEU A 24 -36.21 41.95 4.57
N GLN A 25 -37.12 41.38 3.78
CA GLN A 25 -36.85 40.23 2.93
C GLN A 25 -35.75 40.54 1.91
N SER A 26 -35.76 41.74 1.32
CA SER A 26 -34.74 42.18 0.36
C SER A 26 -33.36 42.33 1.01
N ILE A 27 -33.26 42.84 2.25
CA ILE A 27 -32.01 42.92 3.00
C ILE A 27 -31.43 41.53 3.28
N VAL A 28 -32.27 40.58 3.69
CA VAL A 28 -31.82 39.20 3.96
C VAL A 28 -31.28 38.55 2.68
N ILE A 29 -32.02 38.67 1.57
CA ILE A 29 -31.61 38.09 0.29
C ILE A 29 -30.34 38.79 -0.24
N LEU A 30 -30.18 40.10 -0.01
CA LEU A 30 -28.98 40.85 -0.37
C LEU A 30 -27.73 40.26 0.33
N VAL A 31 -27.79 40.07 1.65
CA VAL A 31 -26.69 39.51 2.44
C VAL A 31 -26.35 38.10 1.98
N VAL A 32 -27.36 37.24 1.78
CA VAL A 32 -27.18 35.86 1.31
C VAL A 32 -26.60 35.83 -0.11
N SER A 33 -27.00 36.75 -0.97
CA SER A 33 -26.48 36.86 -2.34
C SER A 33 -25.02 37.27 -2.37
N ILE A 34 -24.60 38.22 -1.51
CA ILE A 34 -23.18 38.62 -1.39
C ILE A 34 -22.32 37.46 -0.90
N LEU A 35 -22.77 36.73 0.13
CA LEU A 35 -22.05 35.55 0.63
C LEU A 35 -21.95 34.45 -0.44
N SER A 36 -23.02 34.22 -1.20
CA SER A 36 -23.04 33.26 -2.30
C SER A 36 -22.09 33.65 -3.43
N ILE A 37 -22.01 34.95 -3.78
CA ILE A 37 -21.07 35.48 -4.78
C ILE A 37 -19.62 35.27 -4.34
N LEU A 38 -19.31 35.54 -3.07
CA LEU A 38 -17.96 35.32 -2.52
C LEU A 38 -17.58 33.82 -2.52
N GLY A 39 -18.50 32.95 -2.10
CA GLY A 39 -18.29 31.50 -2.06
C GLY A 39 -18.12 30.89 -3.46
N ALA A 40 -19.03 31.19 -4.38
CA ALA A 40 -18.95 30.72 -5.77
C ALA A 40 -17.75 31.32 -6.50
N GLY A 41 -17.46 32.61 -6.27
CA GLY A 41 -16.30 33.30 -6.82
C GLY A 41 -14.98 32.67 -6.37
N TRP A 42 -14.87 32.29 -5.08
CA TRP A 42 -13.71 31.58 -4.57
C TRP A 42 -13.49 30.23 -5.26
N ILE A 43 -14.56 29.45 -5.51
CA ILE A 43 -14.49 28.17 -6.22
C ILE A 43 -13.99 28.38 -7.66
N ILE A 44 -14.53 29.38 -8.36
CA ILE A 44 -14.14 29.72 -9.74
C ILE A 44 -12.67 30.17 -9.78
N VAL A 45 -12.25 31.07 -8.90
CA VAL A 45 -10.87 31.58 -8.84
C VAL A 45 -9.89 30.46 -8.47
N SER A 46 -10.23 29.61 -7.50
CA SER A 46 -9.39 28.48 -7.09
C SER A 46 -9.14 27.51 -8.25
N PHE A 47 -10.14 27.29 -9.11
CA PHE A 47 -10.03 26.43 -10.28
C PHE A 47 -9.11 27.01 -11.38
N PHE A 48 -9.17 28.32 -11.62
CA PHE A 48 -8.38 28.96 -12.68
C PHE A 48 -6.95 29.34 -12.26
N VAL A 49 -6.77 29.82 -11.03
CA VAL A 49 -5.54 30.50 -10.58
C VAL A 49 -4.66 29.61 -9.69
N VAL A 50 -5.24 28.88 -8.75
CA VAL A 50 -4.48 28.29 -7.62
C VAL A 50 -4.02 26.86 -7.88
N PHE A 51 -4.86 26.00 -8.48
CA PHE A 51 -4.56 24.57 -8.60
C PHE A 51 -4.69 24.01 -10.02
N LYS A 52 -3.62 24.09 -10.82
CA LYS A 52 -3.57 23.49 -12.16
C LYS A 52 -3.75 21.96 -12.15
N SER A 53 -3.44 21.27 -11.06
CA SER A 53 -3.59 19.81 -10.93
C SER A 53 -5.03 19.34 -10.65
N LEU A 54 -5.95 20.24 -10.27
CA LEU A 54 -7.35 19.92 -9.98
C LEU A 54 -8.27 19.99 -11.21
N ARG A 55 -7.72 20.15 -12.42
CA ARG A 55 -8.50 20.26 -13.68
C ARG A 55 -8.99 18.91 -14.22
N SER A 56 -9.42 18.00 -13.34
CA SER A 56 -10.01 16.74 -13.74
C SER A 56 -11.47 16.94 -14.18
N PHE A 57 -12.00 15.99 -14.94
CA PHE A 57 -13.36 16.03 -15.50
C PHE A 57 -14.46 16.31 -14.45
N ARG A 58 -14.31 15.78 -13.23
CA ARG A 58 -15.28 15.98 -12.15
C ARG A 58 -15.31 17.43 -11.63
N HIS A 59 -14.16 18.09 -11.58
CA HIS A 59 -14.07 19.48 -11.13
C HIS A 59 -14.61 20.46 -12.19
N GLN A 60 -14.57 20.09 -13.47
CA GLN A 60 -15.18 20.88 -14.56
C GLN A 60 -16.72 20.94 -14.45
N LEU A 61 -17.36 19.85 -13.98
CA LEU A 61 -18.81 19.84 -13.74
C LEU A 61 -19.20 20.70 -12.52
N ILE A 62 -18.39 20.65 -11.45
CA ILE A 62 -18.57 21.49 -10.26
C ILE A 62 -18.41 22.97 -10.60
N LEU A 63 -17.51 23.30 -11.54
CA LEU A 63 -17.36 24.67 -12.04
C LEU A 63 -18.64 25.19 -12.71
N GLY A 64 -19.34 24.34 -13.47
CA GLY A 64 -20.62 24.71 -14.09
C GLY A 64 -21.72 25.01 -13.07
N LEU A 65 -21.78 24.22 -11.98
CA LEU A 65 -22.66 24.48 -10.84
C LEU A 65 -22.32 25.82 -10.16
N ALA A 66 -21.05 26.03 -9.81
CA ALA A 66 -20.60 27.27 -9.17
C ALA A 66 -20.82 28.52 -10.04
N ALA A 67 -20.65 28.42 -11.36
CA ALA A 67 -20.96 29.51 -12.29
C ALA A 67 -22.46 29.84 -12.31
N SER A 68 -23.32 28.82 -12.20
CA SER A 68 -24.78 29.00 -12.15
C SER A 68 -25.21 29.67 -10.84
N ASP A 69 -24.64 29.25 -9.71
CA ASP A 69 -24.88 29.86 -8.39
C ASP A 69 -24.42 31.32 -8.33
N PHE A 70 -23.26 31.61 -8.93
CA PHE A 70 -22.74 32.97 -9.03
C PHE A 70 -23.69 33.89 -9.82
N LEU A 71 -24.19 33.43 -10.97
CA LEU A 71 -25.11 34.20 -11.80
C LEU A 71 -26.50 34.34 -11.18
N MET A 72 -26.97 33.31 -10.47
CA MET A 72 -28.20 33.36 -9.69
C MET A 72 -28.12 34.42 -8.59
N ALA A 73 -27.02 34.40 -7.83
CA ALA A 73 -26.80 35.37 -6.76
C ALA A 73 -26.64 36.80 -7.30
N LEU A 74 -26.03 36.98 -8.48
CA LEU A 74 -25.97 38.28 -9.15
C LEU A 74 -27.37 38.79 -9.55
N ASN A 75 -28.24 37.89 -10.03
CA ASN A 75 -29.62 38.23 -10.39
C ASN A 75 -30.44 38.68 -9.17
N PHE A 76 -30.35 37.97 -8.04
CA PHE A 76 -31.01 38.36 -6.79
C PHE A 76 -30.39 39.61 -6.14
N LEU A 77 -29.08 39.81 -6.26
CA LEU A 77 -28.41 41.04 -5.84
C LEU A 77 -28.96 42.24 -6.61
N SER A 78 -29.18 42.10 -7.91
CA SER A 78 -29.74 43.19 -8.74
C SER A 78 -31.19 43.55 -8.38
N SER A 79 -32.03 42.55 -8.09
CA SER A 79 -33.43 42.79 -7.68
C SER A 79 -33.49 43.47 -6.31
N THR A 80 -32.83 42.88 -5.32
CA THR A 80 -32.85 43.40 -3.94
C THR A 80 -32.24 44.78 -3.80
N ALA A 81 -31.17 45.08 -4.54
CA ALA A 81 -30.56 46.41 -4.56
C ALA A 81 -31.51 47.49 -5.13
N MET A 82 -32.39 47.15 -6.10
CA MET A 82 -33.39 48.08 -6.62
C MET A 82 -34.50 48.34 -5.60
N ASN A 83 -35.02 47.29 -4.98
CA ASN A 83 -36.06 47.39 -3.95
C ASN A 83 -35.60 48.21 -2.73
N ILE A 84 -34.36 48.02 -2.26
CA ILE A 84 -33.79 48.78 -1.13
C ILE A 84 -33.61 50.26 -1.46
N ASN A 85 -33.31 50.60 -2.72
CA ASN A 85 -33.20 51.99 -3.19
C ASN A 85 -34.57 52.66 -3.42
N GLY A 86 -35.68 52.01 -3.03
CA GLY A 86 -37.03 52.55 -3.17
C GLY A 86 -37.60 52.49 -4.58
N LYS A 87 -36.94 51.77 -5.51
CA LYS A 87 -37.46 51.48 -6.85
C LYS A 87 -38.09 50.10 -6.85
N GLU A 88 -39.40 50.05 -6.63
CA GLU A 88 -40.16 48.81 -6.60
C GLU A 88 -40.11 48.12 -7.98
N ILE A 89 -39.71 46.85 -7.99
CA ILE A 89 -39.51 46.09 -9.23
C ILE A 89 -40.85 45.78 -9.92
N GLY A 90 -41.94 45.71 -9.15
CA GLY A 90 -43.30 45.56 -9.66
C GLY A 90 -43.89 46.82 -10.28
N ALA A 91 -43.20 47.97 -10.22
CA ALA A 91 -43.69 49.20 -10.85
C ALA A 91 -43.82 49.02 -12.38
N PRO A 92 -44.86 49.59 -13.02
CA PRO A 92 -45.09 49.45 -14.46
C PRO A 92 -43.92 49.97 -15.30
N GLU A 93 -43.14 50.93 -14.78
CA GLU A 93 -41.92 51.45 -15.42
C GLU A 93 -40.78 50.43 -15.50
N HIS A 94 -40.82 49.36 -14.71
CA HIS A 94 -39.75 48.35 -14.57
C HIS A 94 -40.20 46.93 -14.95
N GLN A 95 -41.36 46.80 -15.59
CA GLN A 95 -41.95 45.50 -15.97
C GLN A 95 -41.02 44.64 -16.85
N THR A 96 -40.23 45.26 -17.73
CA THR A 96 -39.24 44.55 -18.57
C THR A 96 -38.10 43.96 -17.75
N PHE A 97 -37.61 44.69 -16.75
CA PHE A 97 -36.60 44.22 -15.80
C PHE A 97 -37.17 43.10 -14.92
N CYS A 98 -38.40 43.24 -14.45
CA CYS A 98 -39.09 42.20 -13.67
C CYS A 98 -39.22 40.88 -14.47
N SER A 99 -39.66 40.96 -15.72
CA SER A 99 -39.76 39.79 -16.59
C SER A 99 -38.40 39.13 -16.86
N PHE A 100 -37.35 39.93 -17.09
CA PHE A 100 -35.99 39.44 -17.24
C PHE A 100 -35.45 38.78 -15.95
N ASN A 101 -35.65 39.43 -14.81
CA ASN A 101 -35.23 38.92 -13.51
C ASN A 101 -35.94 37.58 -13.18
N GLY A 102 -37.22 37.45 -13.50
CA GLY A 102 -37.97 36.21 -13.31
C GLY A 102 -37.57 35.10 -14.28
N PHE A 103 -37.28 35.44 -15.54
CA PHE A 103 -36.70 34.50 -16.50
C PHE A 103 -35.35 33.97 -16.02
N MET A 104 -34.43 34.85 -15.64
CA MET A 104 -33.09 34.47 -15.16
C MET A 104 -33.16 33.68 -13.85
N THR A 105 -34.08 34.05 -12.95
CA THR A 105 -34.34 33.26 -11.72
C THR A 105 -34.76 31.84 -12.09
N GLN A 106 -35.72 31.68 -13.00
CA GLN A 106 -36.18 30.35 -13.42
C GLN A 106 -35.07 29.54 -14.10
N VAL A 107 -34.25 30.16 -14.95
CA VAL A 107 -33.12 29.52 -15.62
C VAL A 107 -32.12 29.00 -14.59
N PHE A 108 -31.59 29.85 -13.71
CA PHE A 108 -30.50 29.43 -12.84
C PHE A 108 -30.95 28.46 -11.74
N VAL A 109 -32.17 28.63 -11.23
CA VAL A 109 -32.74 27.72 -10.22
C VAL A 109 -32.82 26.29 -10.76
N ILE A 110 -33.44 26.08 -11.93
CA ILE A 110 -33.54 24.72 -12.51
C ILE A 110 -32.18 24.23 -13.05
N GLN A 111 -31.29 25.15 -13.42
CA GLN A 111 -29.95 24.83 -13.89
C GLN A 111 -29.08 24.17 -12.81
N THR A 112 -29.16 24.64 -11.56
CA THR A 112 -28.46 24.00 -10.45
C THR A 112 -28.94 22.55 -10.26
N ASP A 113 -30.25 22.32 -10.35
CA ASP A 113 -30.84 20.97 -10.25
C ASP A 113 -30.34 20.05 -11.38
N TYR A 114 -30.25 20.55 -12.63
CA TYR A 114 -29.71 19.79 -13.75
C TYR A 114 -28.22 19.51 -13.62
N TRP A 115 -27.41 20.46 -13.11
CA TRP A 115 -26.00 20.21 -12.82
C TRP A 115 -25.81 19.09 -11.79
N VAL A 116 -26.59 19.10 -10.71
CA VAL A 116 -26.57 18.05 -9.69
C VAL A 116 -26.93 16.69 -10.29
N LEU A 117 -27.97 16.63 -11.13
CA LEU A 117 -28.35 15.42 -11.85
C LEU A 117 -27.23 14.94 -12.79
N THR A 118 -26.63 15.83 -13.58
CA THR A 118 -25.52 15.48 -14.49
C THR A 118 -24.30 14.97 -13.73
N ILE A 119 -23.96 15.57 -12.58
CA ILE A 119 -22.87 15.09 -11.70
C ILE A 119 -23.19 13.69 -11.16
N ALA A 120 -24.42 13.45 -10.71
CA ALA A 120 -24.85 12.14 -10.22
C ALA A 120 -24.81 11.08 -11.34
N MET A 121 -25.26 11.41 -12.55
CA MET A 121 -25.19 10.51 -13.71
C MET A 121 -23.76 10.18 -14.09
N CYS A 122 -22.89 11.18 -14.21
CA CYS A 122 -21.48 10.96 -14.55
C CYS A 122 -20.79 10.11 -13.48
N THR A 123 -21.03 10.41 -12.19
CA THR A 123 -20.46 9.66 -11.07
C THR A 123 -20.90 8.21 -11.08
N TYR A 124 -22.19 7.95 -11.33
CA TYR A 124 -22.72 6.60 -11.44
C TYR A 124 -22.09 5.84 -12.61
N VAL A 125 -22.02 6.42 -13.81
CA VAL A 125 -21.44 5.75 -15.00
C VAL A 125 -19.96 5.41 -14.79
N ILE A 126 -19.20 6.34 -14.20
CA ILE A 126 -17.77 6.16 -13.90
C ILE A 126 -17.57 5.05 -12.87
N LEU A 127 -18.36 5.04 -11.79
CA LEU A 127 -18.16 4.08 -10.69
C LEU A 127 -18.84 2.73 -10.90
N ALA A 128 -19.89 2.65 -11.71
CA ALA A 128 -20.59 1.40 -12.04
C ALA A 128 -19.82 0.50 -13.02
N GLY A 129 -18.65 0.94 -13.53
CA GLY A 129 -17.73 0.11 -14.31
C GLY A 129 -18.13 -0.08 -15.78
N TYR A 130 -19.03 0.75 -16.32
CA TYR A 130 -19.41 0.72 -17.75
C TYR A 130 -18.31 1.33 -18.61
N LYS A 131 -17.27 0.55 -18.94
CA LYS A 131 -16.05 1.05 -19.61
C LYS A 131 -16.30 1.84 -20.90
N SER A 132 -17.18 1.35 -21.78
CA SER A 132 -17.49 2.02 -23.06
C SER A 132 -18.29 3.33 -22.86
N LEU A 133 -19.22 3.35 -21.91
CA LEU A 133 -20.03 4.53 -21.62
C LEU A 133 -19.23 5.58 -20.86
N SER A 134 -18.35 5.15 -19.94
CA SER A 134 -17.46 6.04 -19.20
C SER A 134 -16.42 6.70 -20.11
N SER A 135 -15.88 6.00 -21.12
CA SER A 135 -14.99 6.62 -22.10
C SER A 135 -15.73 7.64 -22.97
N TRP A 136 -16.94 7.30 -23.44
CA TRP A 136 -17.76 8.23 -24.21
C TRP A 136 -18.13 9.49 -23.42
N VAL A 137 -18.50 9.36 -22.14
CA VAL A 137 -18.79 10.48 -21.23
C VAL A 137 -17.57 11.38 -21.03
N GLN A 138 -16.37 10.80 -20.97
CA GLN A 138 -15.12 11.56 -20.82
C GLN A 138 -14.64 12.21 -22.12
N ASP A 139 -15.03 11.70 -23.29
CA ASP A 139 -14.70 12.29 -24.58
C ASP A 139 -15.67 13.42 -24.96
N GLN A 140 -16.94 13.32 -24.57
CA GLN A 140 -18.01 14.29 -24.90
C GLN A 140 -18.24 15.36 -23.82
N ARG A 141 -17.15 15.92 -23.26
CA ARG A 141 -17.21 16.85 -22.11
C ARG A 141 -17.96 18.15 -22.41
N ILE A 142 -17.75 18.70 -23.60
CA ILE A 142 -18.37 19.95 -24.04
C ILE A 142 -19.88 19.74 -24.19
N PHE A 143 -20.28 18.64 -24.85
CA PHE A 143 -21.68 18.28 -25.01
C PHE A 143 -22.39 18.14 -23.66
N LEU A 144 -21.82 17.36 -22.72
CA LEU A 144 -22.39 17.19 -21.38
C LEU A 144 -22.47 18.50 -20.58
N SER A 145 -21.53 19.42 -20.79
CA SER A 145 -21.55 20.73 -20.12
C SER A 145 -22.59 21.67 -20.71
N CYS A 146 -22.97 21.51 -21.98
CA CYS A 146 -24.01 22.30 -22.64
C CYS A 146 -25.44 21.85 -22.31
N VAL A 147 -25.64 20.57 -21.97
CA VAL A 147 -26.97 19.99 -21.71
C VAL A 147 -27.75 20.73 -20.60
N PRO A 148 -27.17 21.00 -19.41
CA PRO A 148 -27.86 21.75 -18.35
C PRO A 148 -28.32 23.14 -18.81
N TRP A 149 -27.47 23.87 -19.55
CA TRP A 149 -27.80 25.21 -20.05
C TRP A 149 -28.98 25.20 -21.02
N VAL A 150 -28.98 24.27 -21.98
CA VAL A 150 -30.04 24.17 -22.99
C VAL A 150 -31.37 23.77 -22.35
N LEU A 151 -31.37 22.78 -21.45
CA LEU A 151 -32.59 22.33 -20.78
C LEU A 151 -33.20 23.43 -19.89
N SER A 152 -32.37 24.19 -19.17
CA SER A 152 -32.83 25.29 -18.32
C SER A 152 -33.44 26.43 -19.12
N LEU A 153 -32.79 26.83 -20.22
CA LEU A 153 -33.29 27.89 -21.10
C LEU A 153 -34.62 27.50 -21.76
N LEU A 154 -34.75 26.25 -22.18
CA LEU A 154 -36.01 25.73 -22.74
C LEU A 154 -37.12 25.73 -21.68
N TRP A 155 -36.85 25.27 -20.46
CA TRP A 155 -37.84 25.23 -19.39
C TRP A 155 -38.32 26.63 -18.98
N ALA A 156 -37.40 27.59 -18.84
CA ALA A 156 -37.74 28.98 -18.57
C ALA A 156 -38.49 29.63 -19.74
N GLY A 157 -38.11 29.35 -20.99
CA GLY A 157 -38.80 29.84 -22.17
C GLY A 157 -40.26 29.36 -22.27
N ILE A 158 -40.51 28.09 -21.91
CA ILE A 158 -41.87 27.54 -21.82
C ILE A 158 -42.67 28.27 -20.74
N GLY A 159 -42.07 28.50 -19.57
CA GLY A 159 -42.69 29.26 -18.47
C GLY A 159 -43.07 30.69 -18.87
N LEU A 160 -42.18 31.38 -19.59
CA LEU A 160 -42.42 32.73 -20.10
C LEU A 160 -43.62 32.78 -21.04
N LYS A 161 -43.76 31.79 -21.94
CA LYS A 161 -44.84 31.75 -22.93
C LYS A 161 -46.20 31.36 -22.34
N LEU A 162 -46.22 30.45 -21.36
CA LEU A 162 -47.46 29.88 -20.83
C LEU A 162 -48.05 30.64 -19.64
N ALA A 163 -47.21 31.18 -18.76
CA ALA A 163 -47.65 31.79 -17.51
C ALA A 163 -47.15 33.23 -17.30
N GLY A 164 -46.00 33.58 -17.89
CA GLY A 164 -45.35 34.87 -17.67
C GLY A 164 -44.71 35.01 -16.29
N TYR A 165 -43.80 35.98 -16.15
CA TYR A 165 -43.16 36.33 -14.88
C TYR A 165 -43.66 37.69 -14.39
N GLY A 166 -44.00 37.79 -13.11
CA GLY A 166 -44.47 38.99 -12.44
C GLY A 166 -43.85 39.14 -11.06
N ASP A 167 -44.17 40.26 -10.41
CA ASP A 167 -43.58 40.61 -9.11
C ASP A 167 -44.14 39.74 -7.99
N ILE A 168 -43.25 39.33 -7.08
CA ILE A 168 -43.57 38.54 -5.90
C ILE A 168 -42.97 39.16 -4.62
N GLY A 169 -42.56 40.43 -4.68
CA GLY A 169 -42.00 41.23 -3.60
C GLY A 169 -40.50 41.47 -3.81
N ALA A 170 -39.66 40.57 -3.29
CA ALA A 170 -38.20 40.77 -3.33
C ALA A 170 -37.53 40.40 -4.67
N TRP A 171 -38.21 39.65 -5.53
CA TRP A 171 -37.78 39.28 -6.89
C TRP A 171 -39.02 38.98 -7.75
N CYS A 172 -38.82 38.72 -9.04
CA CYS A 172 -39.92 38.36 -9.94
C CYS A 172 -39.96 36.87 -10.22
N TRP A 173 -41.16 36.29 -10.28
CA TRP A 173 -41.37 34.88 -10.60
C TRP A 173 -42.81 34.61 -11.11
N PHE A 174 -43.25 33.36 -11.17
CA PHE A 174 -44.63 33.04 -11.53
C PHE A 174 -45.59 33.68 -10.52
N THR A 175 -46.71 34.25 -10.97
CA THR A 175 -47.70 34.88 -10.08
C THR A 175 -48.74 33.87 -9.55
N SER A 176 -48.97 32.77 -10.27
CA SER A 176 -49.89 31.70 -9.87
C SER A 176 -49.20 30.66 -8.98
N ASP A 177 -49.77 30.40 -7.81
CA ASP A 177 -49.25 29.40 -6.85
C ASP A 177 -49.32 27.96 -7.39
N GLU A 178 -50.34 27.63 -8.18
CA GLU A 178 -50.44 26.31 -8.83
C GLU A 178 -49.30 26.10 -9.83
N VAL A 179 -48.96 27.14 -10.60
CA VAL A 179 -47.87 27.11 -11.57
C VAL A 179 -46.53 27.03 -10.84
N ARG A 180 -46.33 27.74 -9.71
CA ARG A 180 -45.13 27.61 -8.89
C ARG A 180 -44.93 26.20 -8.36
N LEU A 181 -45.99 25.60 -7.82
CA LEU A 181 -45.94 24.24 -7.28
C LEU A 181 -45.55 23.24 -8.38
N LEU A 182 -46.24 23.32 -9.53
CA LEU A 182 -46.01 22.42 -10.65
C LEU A 182 -44.61 22.63 -11.29
N ALA A 183 -44.24 23.87 -11.59
CA ALA A 183 -43.01 24.18 -12.34
C ALA A 183 -41.72 23.99 -11.52
N ASN A 184 -41.81 24.00 -10.18
CA ASN A 184 -40.66 23.86 -9.29
C ASN A 184 -40.60 22.51 -8.59
N PHE A 185 -41.70 22.05 -7.96
CA PHE A 185 -41.63 20.84 -7.13
C PHE A 185 -41.66 19.55 -7.96
N VAL A 186 -42.47 19.48 -9.01
CA VAL A 186 -42.60 18.24 -9.80
C VAL A 186 -41.26 17.85 -10.46
N PRO A 187 -40.55 18.74 -11.17
CA PRO A 187 -39.24 18.40 -11.73
C PRO A 187 -38.21 18.01 -10.66
N ARG A 188 -38.17 18.71 -9.52
CA ARG A 188 -37.22 18.44 -8.44
C ARG A 188 -37.46 17.08 -7.80
N TRP A 189 -38.70 16.70 -7.53
CA TRP A 189 -39.00 15.38 -6.97
C TRP A 189 -38.63 14.25 -7.94
N VAL A 190 -38.84 14.43 -9.24
CA VAL A 190 -38.39 13.47 -10.27
C VAL A 190 -36.87 13.34 -10.25
N ILE A 191 -36.13 14.45 -10.16
CA ILE A 191 -34.66 14.46 -10.06
C ILE A 191 -34.19 13.75 -8.79
N ILE A 192 -34.75 14.10 -7.63
CA ILE A 192 -34.38 13.51 -6.33
C ILE A 192 -34.60 11.99 -6.33
N ILE A 193 -35.77 11.52 -6.77
CA ILE A 193 -36.08 10.09 -6.86
C ILE A 193 -35.10 9.37 -7.79
N THR A 194 -34.76 10.00 -8.92
CA THR A 194 -33.78 9.46 -9.88
C THR A 194 -32.39 9.32 -9.25
N ILE A 195 -31.91 10.36 -8.57
CA ILE A 195 -30.60 10.35 -7.88
C ILE A 195 -30.56 9.28 -6.79
N LEU A 196 -31.60 9.21 -5.94
CA LEU A 196 -31.69 8.20 -4.88
C LEU A 196 -31.66 6.77 -5.43
N SER A 197 -32.38 6.51 -6.51
CA SER A 197 -32.37 5.22 -7.20
C SER A 197 -30.97 4.86 -7.73
N MET A 198 -30.28 5.82 -8.35
CA MET A 198 -28.93 5.62 -8.89
C MET A 198 -27.91 5.35 -7.77
N TYR A 199 -27.95 6.09 -6.67
CA TYR A 199 -27.05 5.89 -5.54
C TYR A 199 -27.34 4.61 -4.75
N ALA A 200 -28.61 4.25 -4.57
CA ALA A 200 -28.98 2.95 -4.01
C ALA A 200 -28.40 1.81 -4.87
N ARG A 201 -28.57 1.88 -6.20
CA ARG A 201 -28.01 0.90 -7.13
C ARG A 201 -26.48 0.87 -7.09
N LEU A 202 -25.82 2.04 -7.03
CA LEU A 202 -24.37 2.13 -6.90
C LEU A 202 -23.87 1.49 -5.60
N TYR A 203 -24.53 1.75 -4.48
CA TYR A 203 -24.23 1.13 -3.19
C TYR A 203 -24.32 -0.40 -3.27
N PHE A 204 -25.36 -0.93 -3.90
CA PHE A 204 -25.48 -2.38 -4.13
C PHE A 204 -24.37 -2.92 -5.03
N ILE A 205 -23.99 -2.22 -6.10
CA ILE A 205 -22.89 -2.63 -7.00
C ILE A 205 -21.56 -2.65 -6.24
N LEU A 206 -21.24 -1.61 -5.49
CA LEU A 206 -20.01 -1.50 -4.69
C LEU A 206 -19.99 -2.53 -3.55
N ARG A 207 -21.12 -2.77 -2.88
CA ARG A 207 -21.21 -3.80 -1.85
C ARG A 207 -21.08 -5.20 -2.44
N LYS A 208 -21.63 -5.46 -3.64
CA LYS A 208 -21.49 -6.73 -4.35
C LYS A 208 -20.05 -6.95 -4.81
N SER A 209 -19.37 -5.93 -5.35
CA SER A 209 -17.96 -6.04 -5.74
C SER A 209 -17.07 -6.24 -4.52
N HIS A 210 -17.28 -5.50 -3.43
CA HIS A 210 -16.54 -5.67 -2.17
C HIS A 210 -16.74 -7.07 -1.56
N LYS A 211 -17.98 -7.59 -1.55
CA LYS A 211 -18.25 -8.99 -1.16
C LYS A 211 -17.62 -10.01 -2.12
N SER A 212 -17.55 -9.72 -3.42
CA SER A 212 -16.86 -10.57 -4.40
C SER A 212 -15.34 -10.60 -4.18
N PHE A 213 -14.73 -9.49 -3.79
CA PHE A 213 -13.31 -9.43 -3.42
C PHE A 213 -13.03 -10.19 -2.12
N ILE A 214 -13.91 -10.06 -1.11
CA ILE A 214 -13.85 -10.85 0.13
C ILE A 214 -14.09 -12.33 -0.15
N SER A 215 -15.00 -12.66 -1.07
CA SER A 215 -15.26 -14.05 -1.49
C SER A 215 -14.09 -14.65 -2.27
N LEU A 216 -13.36 -13.88 -3.08
CA LEU A 216 -12.12 -14.33 -3.72
C LEU A 216 -10.96 -14.48 -2.71
N GLY A 217 -10.97 -13.67 -1.64
CA GLY A 217 -10.07 -13.81 -0.50
C GLY A 217 -10.35 -15.06 0.33
N ASN A 218 -11.64 -15.40 0.50
CA ASN A 218 -12.07 -16.59 1.23
C ASN A 218 -12.07 -17.87 0.38
N SER A 219 -12.16 -17.83 -0.96
CA SER A 219 -12.19 -19.04 -1.78
C SER A 219 -10.83 -19.76 -1.90
N ASN A 220 -9.75 -19.19 -1.35
CA ASN A 220 -8.47 -19.88 -1.17
C ASN A 220 -8.33 -20.54 0.22
N SER A 221 -9.35 -20.50 1.05
CA SER A 221 -9.40 -21.21 2.32
C SER A 221 -10.80 -21.82 2.52
N THR A 222 -10.85 -23.14 2.63
CA THR A 222 -12.02 -24.00 2.93
C THR A 222 -12.83 -24.54 1.74
N SER A 223 -12.50 -25.79 1.42
CA SER A 223 -13.39 -26.97 1.32
C SER A 223 -14.91 -26.75 1.36
N GLU A 224 -15.58 -27.39 0.38
CA GLU A 224 -16.98 -27.84 0.28
C GLU A 224 -18.07 -27.15 1.12
N PRO A 225 -19.13 -26.61 0.48
CA PRO A 225 -20.33 -26.17 1.20
C PRO A 225 -21.33 -27.33 1.34
N SER A 226 -21.53 -27.76 2.58
CA SER A 226 -22.75 -28.43 3.02
C SER A 226 -23.95 -27.51 2.78
N ARG A 227 -24.98 -28.02 2.08
CA ARG A 227 -26.28 -27.36 1.92
C ARG A 227 -26.94 -27.19 3.28
N GLU A 228 -27.19 -25.96 3.70
CA GLU A 228 -28.13 -25.68 4.79
C GLU A 228 -29.23 -24.74 4.30
N ARG A 229 -30.45 -25.29 4.22
CA ARG A 229 -31.70 -24.57 3.94
C ARG A 229 -32.08 -23.78 5.18
N THR A 230 -32.13 -22.46 5.06
CA THR A 230 -32.82 -21.59 6.02
C THR A 230 -34.33 -21.85 5.92
N ILE A 231 -34.91 -22.53 6.90
CA ILE A 231 -36.35 -22.50 7.15
C ILE A 231 -36.60 -21.39 8.16
N THR A 232 -37.21 -20.31 7.67
CA THR A 232 -37.86 -19.28 8.48
C THR A 232 -38.97 -19.93 9.29
N ARG A 233 -39.01 -19.66 10.60
CA ARG A 233 -40.12 -20.08 11.46
C ARG A 233 -40.70 -18.86 12.17
N SER A 234 -41.59 -18.15 11.48
CA SER A 234 -42.76 -17.58 12.12
C SER A 234 -43.84 -18.65 12.07
N ASN A 235 -44.40 -18.99 13.23
CA ASN A 235 -45.83 -19.13 13.44
C ASN A 235 -46.05 -19.76 14.81
N HIS A 236 -46.60 -18.91 15.69
CA HIS A 236 -47.65 -19.29 16.61
C HIS A 236 -48.56 -20.35 15.96
N ASP A 237 -48.63 -21.51 16.60
CA ASP A 237 -49.86 -22.20 16.96
C ASP A 237 -49.58 -23.69 17.20
N VAL A 238 -50.43 -24.29 18.03
CA VAL A 238 -50.50 -25.71 18.36
C VAL A 238 -49.65 -26.16 19.56
N TRP A 239 -50.10 -25.78 20.75
CA TRP A 239 -50.00 -26.67 21.93
C TRP A 239 -51.37 -26.87 22.53
N ARG A 240 -52.03 -27.95 22.13
CA ARG A 240 -53.10 -28.57 22.92
C ARG A 240 -53.14 -30.06 22.58
N TYR A 241 -52.40 -30.89 23.31
CA TYR A 241 -52.74 -32.30 23.41
C TYR A 241 -52.46 -32.86 24.81
N HIS A 242 -53.44 -33.65 25.20
CA HIS A 242 -53.72 -34.23 26.51
C HIS A 242 -52.57 -35.03 27.12
N GLU A 243 -52.45 -34.85 28.42
CA GLU A 243 -51.58 -35.56 29.34
C GLU A 243 -52.23 -36.88 29.76
N SER A 244 -51.90 -37.99 29.09
CA SER A 244 -52.20 -39.33 29.59
C SER A 244 -51.48 -40.42 28.78
N ASP A 245 -50.16 -40.57 28.94
CA ASP A 245 -49.54 -41.89 28.71
C ASP A 245 -48.17 -42.06 29.39
N ALA A 246 -48.01 -43.15 30.14
CA ALA A 246 -46.77 -43.50 30.84
C ALA A 246 -45.64 -43.92 29.87
N ALA A 247 -45.98 -44.23 28.62
CA ALA A 247 -45.02 -44.53 27.55
C ALA A 247 -44.24 -43.29 27.07
N GLY A 248 -44.80 -42.08 27.21
CA GLY A 248 -44.17 -40.82 26.79
C GLY A 248 -42.96 -40.41 27.63
N ARG A 249 -42.98 -40.69 28.94
CA ARG A 249 -41.88 -40.33 29.86
C ARG A 249 -40.58 -41.09 29.56
N ARG A 250 -40.67 -42.34 29.09
CA ARG A 250 -39.48 -43.16 28.76
C ARG A 250 -38.81 -42.75 27.45
N ARG A 251 -39.57 -42.23 26.47
CA ARG A 251 -39.00 -41.69 25.21
C ARG A 251 -38.39 -40.31 25.38
N LEU A 252 -38.97 -39.47 26.24
CA LEU A 252 -38.41 -38.15 26.57
C LEU A 252 -37.11 -38.26 27.39
N GLN A 253 -37.01 -39.20 28.34
CA GLN A 253 -35.75 -39.47 29.06
C GLN A 253 -34.63 -40.02 28.16
N ARG A 254 -34.95 -40.77 27.09
CA ARG A 254 -33.95 -41.24 26.11
C ARG A 254 -33.47 -40.12 25.18
N HIS A 255 -34.33 -39.17 24.81
CA HIS A 255 -33.93 -38.01 24.00
C HIS A 255 -33.16 -36.96 24.82
N ILE A 256 -33.53 -36.73 26.08
CA ILE A 256 -32.77 -35.84 26.97
C ILE A 256 -31.38 -36.41 27.27
N LYS A 257 -31.21 -37.74 27.33
CA LYS A 257 -29.88 -38.38 27.47
C LYS A 257 -28.95 -38.22 26.25
N MET A 258 -29.47 -37.90 25.06
CA MET A 258 -28.64 -37.70 23.86
C MET A 258 -28.30 -36.22 23.58
N ALA A 259 -28.80 -35.28 24.39
CA ALA A 259 -28.56 -33.85 24.24
C ALA A 259 -27.98 -33.21 25.52
N VAL A 260 -27.17 -33.96 26.27
CA VAL A 260 -26.31 -33.40 27.31
C VAL A 260 -24.91 -33.37 26.72
N PHE A 261 -24.47 -32.20 26.25
CA PHE A 261 -23.03 -31.92 26.15
C PHE A 261 -22.45 -32.20 27.55
N HIS A 262 -21.65 -33.25 27.68
CA HIS A 262 -21.04 -33.59 28.96
C HIS A 262 -20.25 -32.37 29.43
N VAL A 263 -20.51 -31.89 30.64
CA VAL A 263 -19.78 -30.77 31.25
C VAL A 263 -18.27 -31.03 31.23
N HIS A 264 -17.85 -32.30 31.26
CA HIS A 264 -16.46 -32.72 31.06
C HIS A 264 -15.90 -32.43 29.66
N ASP A 265 -16.69 -32.56 28.59
CA ASP A 265 -16.28 -32.22 27.23
C ASP A 265 -16.20 -30.71 27.05
N LEU A 266 -17.15 -29.96 27.63
CA LEU A 266 -17.06 -28.50 27.67
C LEU A 266 -15.83 -28.06 28.47
N GLN A 267 -15.53 -28.70 29.60
CA GLN A 267 -14.36 -28.37 30.42
C GLN A 267 -13.05 -28.79 29.73
N ALA A 268 -13.05 -29.87 28.96
CA ALA A 268 -11.92 -30.28 28.11
C ALA A 268 -11.72 -29.30 26.94
N GLN A 269 -12.81 -28.84 26.31
CA GLN A 269 -12.78 -27.80 25.29
C GLN A 269 -12.37 -26.44 25.88
N MET A 270 -12.83 -26.10 27.08
CA MET A 270 -12.41 -24.92 27.82
C MET A 270 -10.93 -24.99 28.18
N LYS A 271 -10.40 -26.18 28.51
CA LYS A 271 -8.96 -26.44 28.65
C LYS A 271 -8.15 -26.19 27.38
N LEU A 272 -8.76 -26.27 26.18
CA LEU A 272 -8.10 -25.90 24.91
C LEU A 272 -8.00 -24.38 24.70
N PHE A 273 -8.81 -23.58 25.41
CA PHE A 273 -8.75 -22.11 25.35
C PHE A 273 -7.80 -21.52 26.40
N TYR A 274 -7.39 -22.27 27.42
CA TYR A 274 -6.30 -21.83 28.27
C TYR A 274 -5.01 -21.91 27.47
N PRO A 275 -4.26 -20.80 27.32
CA PRO A 275 -2.95 -20.86 26.70
C PRO A 275 -2.13 -21.89 27.47
N PRO A 276 -1.39 -22.80 26.80
CA PRO A 276 -0.51 -23.72 27.51
C PRO A 276 0.42 -22.90 28.40
N GLU A 277 0.87 -23.45 29.54
CA GLU A 277 1.86 -22.83 30.46
C GLU A 277 3.17 -22.38 29.77
N HIS A 278 3.31 -22.62 28.46
CA HIS A 278 4.42 -22.23 27.60
C HIS A 278 4.04 -21.32 26.42
N SER A 279 2.80 -20.80 26.34
CA SER A 279 2.39 -19.86 25.28
C SER A 279 3.21 -18.57 25.32
N GLU A 280 3.49 -18.07 26.53
CA GLU A 280 4.34 -16.89 26.73
C GLU A 280 5.76 -17.12 26.20
N VAL A 281 6.28 -18.34 26.36
CA VAL A 281 7.59 -18.72 25.79
C VAL A 281 7.55 -18.72 24.25
N HIS A 282 6.43 -19.12 23.64
CA HIS A 282 6.28 -19.09 22.19
C HIS A 282 6.25 -17.65 21.64
N ASP A 283 5.54 -16.75 22.31
CA ASP A 283 5.47 -15.34 21.92
C ASP A 283 6.84 -14.67 22.06
N VAL A 284 7.57 -14.98 23.13
CA VAL A 284 8.94 -14.49 23.33
C VAL A 284 9.94 -15.11 22.34
N ILE A 285 9.76 -16.35 21.91
CA ILE A 285 10.62 -16.96 20.87
C ILE A 285 10.37 -16.33 19.49
N SER A 286 9.15 -15.89 19.22
CA SER A 286 8.74 -15.35 17.93
C SER A 286 8.87 -13.82 17.82
N THR A 287 9.14 -13.11 18.92
CA THR A 287 9.32 -11.66 18.92
C THR A 287 10.55 -11.25 18.10
N PRO A 288 10.45 -10.24 17.22
CA PRO A 288 11.55 -9.88 16.33
C PRO A 288 12.62 -8.99 17.02
N ILE A 289 12.24 -8.22 18.04
CA ILE A 289 13.14 -7.38 18.87
C ILE A 289 12.80 -7.56 20.34
N PHE A 290 13.83 -7.61 21.18
CA PHE A 290 13.64 -7.70 22.63
C PHE A 290 14.77 -7.01 23.42
N THR A 291 14.51 -6.69 24.69
CA THR A 291 15.50 -6.09 25.62
C THR A 291 16.31 -7.14 26.40
N ASP A 292 17.40 -6.73 27.04
CA ASP A 292 18.29 -7.63 27.78
C ASP A 292 17.59 -8.50 28.85
N GLN A 293 16.59 -7.96 29.55
CA GLN A 293 15.80 -8.68 30.55
C GLN A 293 15.06 -9.88 29.93
N VAL A 294 14.41 -9.65 28.80
CA VAL A 294 13.72 -10.68 28.01
C VAL A 294 14.73 -11.70 27.44
N GLY A 295 15.91 -11.24 27.04
CA GLY A 295 17.00 -12.11 26.59
C GLY A 295 17.52 -13.06 27.67
N LYS A 296 17.60 -12.61 28.92
CA LYS A 296 17.95 -13.46 30.08
C LYS A 296 16.88 -14.51 30.33
N TYR A 297 15.61 -14.14 30.25
CA TYR A 297 14.48 -15.07 30.36
C TYR A 297 14.50 -16.14 29.26
N LEU A 298 14.72 -15.73 28.00
CA LEU A 298 14.87 -16.62 26.85
C LEU A 298 15.98 -17.65 27.07
N LYS A 299 17.13 -17.24 27.59
CA LYS A 299 18.24 -18.17 27.86
C LYS A 299 17.88 -19.22 28.91
N GLN A 300 17.06 -18.88 29.88
CA GLN A 300 16.68 -19.78 30.98
C GLN A 300 15.55 -20.74 30.60
N HIS A 301 14.57 -20.27 29.81
CA HIS A 301 13.32 -21.00 29.54
C HIS A 301 13.17 -21.51 28.10
N ALA A 302 14.07 -21.12 27.18
CA ALA A 302 13.99 -21.62 25.80
C ALA A 302 14.23 -23.15 25.75
N PRO A 303 13.45 -23.89 24.93
CA PRO A 303 13.60 -25.32 24.80
C PRO A 303 14.98 -25.67 24.23
N LYS A 304 15.67 -26.64 24.85
CA LYS A 304 17.03 -27.10 24.46
C LYS A 304 17.17 -27.44 22.96
N LYS A 305 16.06 -27.77 22.26
CA LYS A 305 16.03 -28.10 20.81
C LYS A 305 16.10 -26.88 19.88
N LYS A 306 15.78 -25.66 20.33
CA LYS A 306 15.89 -24.41 19.55
C LYS A 306 16.77 -23.43 20.32
N ALA A 307 18.08 -23.53 20.13
CA ALA A 307 19.01 -22.58 20.75
C ALA A 307 18.64 -21.14 20.32
N PRO A 308 18.51 -20.19 21.27
CA PRO A 308 18.16 -18.82 20.94
C PRO A 308 19.28 -18.21 20.08
N GLN A 309 18.90 -17.59 18.96
CA GLN A 309 19.83 -16.88 18.08
C GLN A 309 19.45 -15.42 18.02
N TYR A 310 20.35 -14.54 18.45
CA TYR A 310 20.06 -13.12 18.50
C TYR A 310 21.36 -12.32 18.51
N GLY A 311 21.28 -11.06 18.09
CA GLY A 311 22.41 -10.15 18.10
C GLY A 311 22.03 -8.77 18.60
N LEU A 312 22.94 -8.10 19.28
CA LEU A 312 22.78 -6.72 19.68
C LEU A 312 22.58 -5.89 18.41
N LEU A 313 21.55 -5.06 18.39
CA LEU A 313 21.23 -4.18 17.26
C LEU A 313 21.53 -2.73 17.64
N ALA A 314 20.97 -2.28 18.76
CA ALA A 314 20.99 -0.89 19.15
C ALA A 314 20.94 -0.74 20.68
N CYS A 315 21.12 0.49 21.15
CA CYS A 315 20.85 0.89 22.52
C CYS A 315 19.68 1.88 22.52
N ASP A 316 18.73 1.69 23.41
CA ASP A 316 17.67 2.63 23.72
C ASP A 316 18.26 3.86 24.42
N ILE A 317 18.05 5.03 23.82
CA ILE A 317 18.52 6.35 24.31
C ILE A 317 17.34 7.26 24.67
N SER A 318 16.14 6.68 24.77
CA SER A 318 14.88 7.37 25.07
C SER A 318 14.96 8.24 26.33
N ASN A 319 15.54 7.74 27.43
CA ASN A 319 15.49 8.43 28.74
C ASN A 319 16.75 9.27 29.06
N GLY A 320 17.60 9.56 28.07
CA GLY A 320 18.83 10.35 28.27
C GLY A 320 19.84 9.75 29.27
N SER A 321 19.56 8.55 29.79
CA SER A 321 20.35 7.88 30.80
C SER A 321 21.59 7.24 30.17
N ALA A 322 22.68 7.15 30.94
CA ALA A 322 23.93 6.51 30.55
C ALA A 322 23.69 5.10 29.96
N LEU A 323 24.60 4.65 29.08
CA LEU A 323 24.59 3.34 28.42
C LEU A 323 24.54 2.19 29.46
N ASN A 324 23.34 1.84 29.91
CA ASN A 324 23.11 0.79 30.90
C ASN A 324 22.79 -0.53 30.19
N GLU A 325 23.10 -1.65 30.85
CA GLU A 325 22.83 -2.99 30.32
C GLU A 325 21.35 -3.22 29.95
N SER A 326 20.44 -2.57 30.68
CA SER A 326 18.99 -2.63 30.52
C SER A 326 18.47 -1.88 29.28
N SER A 327 19.30 -1.08 28.63
CA SER A 327 18.97 -0.30 27.44
C SER A 327 19.33 -1.02 26.14
N ARG A 328 19.92 -2.22 26.20
CA ARG A 328 20.31 -2.99 25.03
C ARG A 328 19.11 -3.58 24.31
N LEU A 329 19.02 -3.33 23.00
CA LEU A 329 18.02 -3.88 22.09
C LEU A 329 18.67 -4.97 21.23
N PHE A 330 18.09 -6.16 21.27
CA PHE A 330 18.55 -7.32 20.51
C PHE A 330 17.59 -7.63 19.37
N TYR A 331 18.16 -7.93 18.21
CA TYR A 331 17.45 -8.48 17.06
C TYR A 331 17.42 -10.00 17.15
N ASN A 332 16.21 -10.57 17.11
CA ASN A 332 16.01 -12.01 17.15
C ASN A 332 16.25 -12.63 15.77
N VAL A 333 17.43 -13.22 15.61
CA VAL A 333 17.84 -13.92 14.39
C VAL A 333 17.14 -15.28 14.29
N ALA A 334 16.59 -15.85 15.36
CA ALA A 334 15.83 -17.11 15.28
C ALA A 334 14.42 -16.92 14.70
N ALA A 335 13.79 -15.76 14.91
CA ALA A 335 12.47 -15.44 14.40
C ALA A 335 12.53 -14.90 12.94
N PRO A 336 11.79 -15.49 11.99
CA PRO A 336 11.57 -14.89 10.68
C PRO A 336 10.87 -13.53 10.81
N SER A 337 11.46 -12.49 10.25
CA SER A 337 11.00 -11.10 10.37
C SER A 337 11.25 -10.30 9.11
N SER A 338 10.44 -9.27 8.93
CA SER A 338 10.52 -8.27 7.87
C SER A 338 10.90 -6.92 8.47
N VAL A 339 11.95 -6.29 7.96
CA VAL A 339 12.51 -5.03 8.45
C VAL A 339 12.50 -3.99 7.34
N PHE A 340 11.89 -2.84 7.60
CA PHE A 340 11.92 -1.69 6.71
C PHE A 340 12.86 -0.62 7.28
N ILE A 341 13.86 -0.19 6.53
CA ILE A 341 14.86 0.81 6.93
C ILE A 341 14.76 1.99 5.98
N CYS A 342 14.72 3.19 6.53
CA CYS A 342 14.45 4.37 5.76
C CYS A 342 15.10 5.62 6.36
N GLY A 343 15.41 6.64 5.56
CA GLY A 343 16.26 7.77 5.96
C GLY A 343 16.94 8.48 4.79
N SER A 344 17.34 9.75 4.95
CA SER A 344 18.12 10.46 3.93
C SER A 344 19.50 9.84 3.70
N GLN A 345 20.17 10.14 2.59
CA GLN A 345 21.56 9.72 2.35
C GLN A 345 22.47 10.13 3.52
N GLY A 346 23.36 9.23 3.95
CA GLY A 346 24.29 9.49 5.06
C GLY A 346 23.68 9.49 6.47
N SER A 347 22.39 9.15 6.63
CA SER A 347 21.73 9.09 7.94
C SER A 347 22.04 7.83 8.76
N GLY A 348 22.62 6.79 8.15
CA GLY A 348 23.00 5.53 8.81
C GLY A 348 22.26 4.28 8.32
N LYS A 349 21.39 4.37 7.30
CA LYS A 349 20.61 3.22 6.77
C LYS A 349 21.45 2.00 6.38
N SER A 350 22.42 2.19 5.50
CA SER A 350 23.27 1.10 4.97
C SER A 350 24.13 0.48 6.07
N HIS A 351 24.50 1.28 7.09
CA HIS A 351 25.13 0.79 8.31
C HIS A 351 24.19 -0.09 9.13
N THR A 352 22.93 0.30 9.31
CA THR A 352 21.90 -0.53 9.98
C THR A 352 21.64 -1.82 9.21
N LEU A 353 21.52 -1.75 7.88
CA LEU A 353 21.39 -2.91 7.00
C LEU A 353 22.55 -3.89 7.20
N ALA A 354 23.79 -3.39 7.12
CA ALA A 354 24.99 -4.20 7.31
C ALA A 354 25.09 -4.76 8.74
N THR A 355 24.63 -4.04 9.76
CA THR A 355 24.61 -4.52 11.15
C THR A 355 23.61 -5.66 11.35
N LEU A 356 22.44 -5.59 10.71
CA LEU A 356 21.47 -6.70 10.69
C LEU A 356 22.02 -7.92 9.95
N LEU A 357 22.67 -7.71 8.80
CA LEU A 357 23.34 -8.78 8.05
C LEU A 357 24.49 -9.39 8.85
N GLU A 358 25.29 -8.59 9.56
CA GLU A 358 26.36 -9.06 10.46
C GLU A 358 25.80 -10.01 11.53
N ASN A 359 24.67 -9.63 12.16
CA ASN A 359 23.97 -10.47 13.13
C ASN A 359 23.45 -11.79 12.53
N CYS A 360 23.13 -11.82 11.24
CA CYS A 360 22.64 -13.01 10.55
C CYS A 360 23.76 -13.95 10.05
N LEU A 361 24.93 -13.41 9.69
CA LEU A 361 25.93 -14.12 8.88
C LEU A 361 27.17 -14.56 9.67
N MET A 362 27.50 -13.90 10.78
CA MET A 362 28.73 -14.21 11.52
C MET A 362 28.58 -14.16 13.01
N ARG A 363 29.22 -15.12 13.69
CA ARG A 363 29.33 -15.13 15.14
C ARG A 363 30.36 -14.11 15.62
N SER A 364 29.94 -13.22 16.52
CA SER A 364 30.75 -12.11 17.03
C SER A 364 30.54 -11.93 18.55
N VAL A 365 31.25 -10.95 19.14
CA VAL A 365 31.05 -10.58 20.56
C VAL A 365 29.66 -9.96 20.81
N ALA A 366 29.02 -9.42 19.78
CA ALA A 366 27.72 -8.78 19.87
C ALA A 366 26.54 -9.74 19.68
N ASN A 367 26.78 -11.03 19.38
CA ASN A 367 25.68 -11.96 19.10
C ASN A 367 25.89 -13.38 19.63
N VAL A 368 24.77 -14.09 19.77
CA VAL A 368 24.71 -15.52 19.98
C VAL A 368 24.15 -16.12 18.69
N LEU A 369 25.03 -16.53 17.79
CA LEU A 369 24.66 -17.13 16.50
C LEU A 369 25.22 -18.56 16.44
N THR A 370 24.32 -19.55 16.53
CA THR A 370 24.69 -20.98 16.52
C THR A 370 24.68 -21.56 15.12
N ARG A 371 23.77 -21.08 14.26
CA ARG A 371 23.57 -21.50 12.87
C ARG A 371 23.50 -20.27 11.97
N PRO A 372 24.64 -19.82 11.42
CA PRO A 372 24.68 -18.69 10.50
C PRO A 372 23.77 -18.89 9.28
N LEU A 373 23.08 -17.83 8.88
CA LEU A 373 22.14 -17.84 7.77
C LEU A 373 22.86 -17.78 6.42
N ALA A 374 22.14 -18.07 5.35
CA ALA A 374 22.56 -17.74 3.98
C ALA A 374 21.96 -16.38 3.59
N GLY A 375 22.80 -15.48 3.05
CA GLY A 375 22.41 -14.11 2.70
C GLY A 375 22.32 -13.88 1.19
N LEU A 376 21.31 -13.10 0.79
CA LEU A 376 21.16 -12.56 -0.56
C LEU A 376 20.94 -11.05 -0.46
N VAL A 377 21.73 -10.24 -1.16
CA VAL A 377 21.57 -8.78 -1.24
C VAL A 377 21.34 -8.38 -2.69
N PHE A 378 20.33 -7.56 -2.94
CA PHE A 378 20.12 -6.90 -4.22
C PHE A 378 20.64 -5.47 -4.13
N HIS A 379 21.52 -5.10 -5.06
CA HIS A 379 22.10 -3.77 -5.15
C HIS A 379 22.09 -3.29 -6.61
N TYR A 380 21.68 -2.05 -6.81
CA TYR A 380 21.68 -1.38 -8.11
C TYR A 380 21.97 0.10 -7.93
N ASP A 381 22.98 0.58 -8.62
CA ASP A 381 23.31 1.99 -8.73
C ASP A 381 23.31 2.46 -10.19
N SER A 382 22.75 3.64 -10.42
CA SER A 382 22.77 4.33 -11.71
C SER A 382 24.07 5.11 -11.93
N PHE A 383 24.80 5.43 -10.86
CA PHE A 383 26.07 6.17 -10.93
C PHE A 383 27.28 5.25 -11.15
N VAL A 384 27.26 4.50 -12.25
CA VAL A 384 28.38 3.66 -12.70
C VAL A 384 28.86 4.13 -14.06
N SER A 385 30.17 4.12 -14.27
CA SER A 385 30.83 4.48 -15.53
C SER A 385 31.75 3.34 -15.98
N ASP A 386 32.23 3.43 -17.22
CA ASP A 386 33.21 2.47 -17.77
C ASP A 386 34.53 2.44 -16.98
N SER A 387 34.80 3.47 -16.16
CA SER A 387 36.04 3.64 -15.39
C SER A 387 35.89 3.36 -13.89
N GLY A 388 34.68 3.09 -13.39
CA GLY A 388 34.45 2.76 -11.98
C GLY A 388 33.02 2.97 -11.50
N GLY A 389 32.79 2.60 -10.25
CA GLY A 389 31.52 2.68 -9.54
C GLY A 389 31.73 2.52 -8.03
N ILE A 390 30.65 2.65 -7.26
CA ILE A 390 30.69 2.51 -5.80
C ILE A 390 30.33 1.05 -5.45
N PRO A 391 31.14 0.35 -4.64
CA PRO A 391 30.80 -1.00 -4.19
C PRO A 391 29.62 -0.97 -3.22
N CYS A 392 28.82 -2.04 -3.22
CA CYS A 392 27.79 -2.23 -2.20
C CYS A 392 28.43 -2.27 -0.80
N GLU A 393 27.98 -1.41 0.12
CA GLU A 393 28.58 -1.30 1.46
C GLU A 393 28.52 -2.62 2.25
N ALA A 394 27.50 -3.45 2.00
CA ALA A 394 27.36 -4.77 2.63
C ALA A 394 28.53 -5.72 2.28
N ALA A 395 29.25 -5.48 1.18
CA ALA A 395 30.44 -6.25 0.83
C ALA A 395 31.58 -6.08 1.84
N CYS A 396 31.59 -5.01 2.65
CA CYS A 396 32.59 -4.80 3.70
C CYS A 396 32.56 -5.87 4.80
N LEU A 397 31.48 -6.65 4.89
CA LEU A 397 31.39 -7.83 5.76
C LEU A 397 32.46 -8.89 5.45
N SER A 398 33.00 -8.88 4.23
CA SER A 398 34.12 -9.73 3.79
C SER A 398 35.44 -9.52 4.56
N SER A 399 35.56 -8.38 5.25
CA SER A 399 36.69 -8.10 6.15
C SER A 399 36.81 -9.13 7.28
N ASN A 400 35.73 -9.81 7.65
CA ASN A 400 35.78 -10.94 8.57
C ASN A 400 35.95 -12.27 7.84
N LYS A 401 36.99 -13.04 8.18
CA LYS A 401 37.29 -14.36 7.58
C LYS A 401 36.16 -15.40 7.75
N LYS A 402 35.22 -15.17 8.68
CA LYS A 402 34.07 -16.06 8.92
C LYS A 402 32.91 -15.84 7.94
N VAL A 403 32.95 -14.78 7.15
CA VAL A 403 31.94 -14.48 6.12
C VAL A 403 32.57 -14.64 4.74
N SER A 404 31.92 -15.42 3.89
CA SER A 404 32.28 -15.51 2.47
C SER A 404 31.37 -14.57 1.69
N VAL A 405 31.94 -13.60 0.97
CA VAL A 405 31.16 -12.70 0.12
C VAL A 405 31.36 -13.07 -1.34
N ARG A 406 30.24 -13.31 -2.02
CA ARG A 406 30.17 -13.60 -3.46
C ARG A 406 29.38 -12.50 -4.15
N VAL A 407 29.98 -11.84 -5.13
CA VAL A 407 29.34 -10.81 -5.95
C VAL A 407 29.01 -11.40 -7.32
N LEU A 408 27.73 -11.35 -7.69
CA LEU A 408 27.23 -11.71 -9.01
C LEU A 408 26.98 -10.43 -9.79
N CYS A 409 27.62 -10.30 -10.95
CA CYS A 409 27.57 -9.09 -11.78
C CYS A 409 27.08 -9.37 -13.22
N PRO A 410 26.56 -8.36 -13.93
CA PRO A 410 26.21 -8.49 -15.34
C PRO A 410 27.42 -8.91 -16.17
N PRO A 411 27.24 -9.79 -17.18
CA PRO A 411 28.30 -10.17 -18.11
C PRO A 411 29.03 -8.97 -18.75
N THR A 412 28.31 -7.88 -18.98
CA THR A 412 28.79 -6.63 -19.58
C THR A 412 29.70 -5.81 -18.66
N ASN A 413 29.68 -6.02 -17.34
CA ASN A 413 30.45 -5.23 -16.37
C ASN A 413 31.52 -6.05 -15.61
N THR A 414 31.89 -7.21 -16.14
CA THR A 414 32.80 -8.13 -15.44
C THR A 414 34.22 -7.59 -15.33
N ALA A 415 34.71 -6.80 -16.29
CA ALA A 415 36.06 -6.25 -16.27
C ALA A 415 36.24 -5.17 -15.19
N THR A 416 35.23 -4.32 -15.00
CA THR A 416 35.22 -3.23 -14.00
C THR A 416 34.99 -3.74 -12.57
N ILE A 417 34.33 -4.90 -12.42
CA ILE A 417 34.02 -5.50 -11.12
C ILE A 417 35.05 -6.56 -10.72
N LYS A 418 35.68 -7.28 -11.66
CA LYS A 418 36.64 -8.36 -11.34
C LYS A 418 37.84 -7.84 -10.57
N VAL A 419 38.06 -8.43 -9.41
CA VAL A 419 39.29 -8.33 -8.64
C VAL A 419 40.36 -9.17 -9.35
N THR A 420 41.19 -8.57 -10.20
CA THR A 420 42.40 -9.24 -10.68
C THR A 420 43.45 -9.23 -9.57
N SER A 421 43.51 -10.31 -8.82
CA SER A 421 44.63 -10.68 -7.96
C SER A 421 45.85 -11.09 -8.81
N ALA A 422 46.36 -10.19 -9.67
CA ALA A 422 47.54 -10.46 -10.50
C ALA A 422 48.13 -9.17 -11.09
N SER A 423 48.65 -8.28 -10.24
CA SER A 423 49.66 -7.30 -10.67
C SER A 423 50.58 -6.95 -9.51
N VAL A 424 51.46 -7.90 -9.21
CA VAL A 424 52.77 -7.59 -8.62
C VAL A 424 53.62 -7.00 -9.76
N VAL A 425 54.33 -5.90 -9.45
CA VAL A 425 55.29 -5.17 -10.29
C VAL A 425 54.73 -4.22 -11.36
N GLN A 426 54.47 -2.96 -10.98
CA GLN A 426 55.20 -1.81 -11.55
C GLN A 426 54.82 -0.51 -10.84
N LYS A 427 55.84 0.17 -10.30
CA LYS A 427 55.77 1.53 -9.74
C LYS A 427 55.28 2.51 -10.83
N LYS A 428 54.03 2.98 -10.75
CA LYS A 428 53.57 4.21 -11.40
C LYS A 428 52.54 4.93 -10.50
N PRO A 429 52.50 6.26 -10.52
CA PRO A 429 51.88 7.04 -9.45
C PRO A 429 50.35 7.09 -9.59
N LEU A 430 49.70 6.99 -8.43
CA LEU A 430 48.43 7.63 -8.06
C LEU A 430 47.36 7.74 -9.16
N THR A 431 46.80 6.61 -9.57
CA THR A 431 45.48 6.56 -10.24
C THR A 431 44.61 5.56 -9.49
N LEU A 432 43.38 5.97 -9.18
CA LEU A 432 42.39 5.21 -8.38
C LEU A 432 42.24 3.75 -8.86
N PRO A 433 41.92 2.80 -7.94
CA PRO A 433 41.82 1.39 -8.27
C PRO A 433 40.77 1.16 -9.38
N LYS A 434 41.19 0.49 -10.47
CA LYS A 434 40.36 0.18 -11.65
C LYS A 434 39.21 -0.82 -11.39
N ASN A 435 39.13 -1.40 -10.19
CA ASN A 435 38.24 -2.52 -9.87
C ASN A 435 37.41 -2.21 -8.61
N ILE A 436 36.07 -2.20 -8.73
CA ILE A 436 35.13 -1.72 -7.71
C ILE A 436 35.27 -2.45 -6.35
N TYR A 437 35.47 -3.77 -6.38
CA TYR A 437 35.56 -4.60 -5.17
C TYR A 437 37.00 -4.98 -4.77
N ALA A 438 38.03 -4.50 -5.49
CA ALA A 438 39.41 -4.97 -5.26
C ALA A 438 40.03 -4.54 -3.93
N CYS A 439 39.50 -3.49 -3.31
CA CYS A 439 39.93 -3.02 -2.00
C CYS A 439 39.43 -3.93 -0.86
N LEU A 440 38.51 -4.85 -1.12
CA LEU A 440 37.90 -5.70 -0.10
C LEU A 440 38.51 -7.11 -0.09
N PRO A 441 38.96 -7.61 1.08
CA PRO A 441 39.51 -8.96 1.19
C PRO A 441 38.41 -10.01 1.06
N ASN A 442 38.72 -11.23 0.61
CA ASN A 442 37.79 -12.38 0.58
C ASN A 442 36.49 -12.18 -0.24
N VAL A 443 36.47 -11.26 -1.20
CA VAL A 443 35.36 -11.11 -2.14
C VAL A 443 35.61 -11.94 -3.40
N THR A 444 34.65 -12.78 -3.76
CA THR A 444 34.68 -13.55 -5.02
C THR A 444 33.70 -12.94 -6.02
N VAL A 445 34.16 -12.60 -7.22
CA VAL A 445 33.32 -12.03 -8.28
C VAL A 445 33.04 -13.06 -9.35
N GLN A 446 31.77 -13.26 -9.70
CA GLN A 446 31.32 -14.18 -10.73
C GLN A 446 30.30 -13.50 -11.66
N GLU A 447 30.20 -13.99 -12.90
CA GLU A 447 29.19 -13.49 -13.84
C GLU A 447 27.83 -14.08 -13.46
N LEU A 448 26.78 -13.25 -13.48
CA LEU A 448 25.40 -13.72 -13.37
C LEU A 448 25.03 -14.42 -14.67
N ARG A 449 24.98 -15.75 -14.63
CA ARG A 449 24.61 -16.60 -15.77
C ARG A 449 23.56 -17.62 -15.35
N PHE A 450 22.42 -17.62 -16.05
CA PHE A 450 21.36 -18.59 -15.89
C PHE A 450 21.58 -19.79 -16.84
N SER A 451 21.31 -20.98 -16.34
CA SER A 451 21.19 -22.19 -17.16
C SER A 451 19.73 -22.46 -17.53
N GLN A 452 19.51 -23.30 -18.52
CA GLN A 452 18.16 -23.73 -18.87
C GLN A 452 17.40 -24.34 -17.67
N ASP A 453 18.10 -25.05 -16.79
CA ASP A 453 17.50 -25.67 -15.60
C ASP A 453 16.98 -24.66 -14.58
N ASP A 454 17.51 -23.44 -14.60
CA ASP A 454 17.07 -22.37 -13.71
C ASP A 454 15.76 -21.74 -14.22
N LEU A 455 15.39 -21.95 -15.49
CA LEU A 455 14.15 -21.45 -16.07
C LEU A 455 12.98 -22.40 -15.74
N ASN A 456 11.81 -21.82 -15.46
CA ASN A 456 10.57 -22.57 -15.28
C ASN A 456 9.38 -21.81 -15.90
N THR A 457 8.22 -22.46 -15.99
CA THR A 457 7.02 -21.87 -16.59
C THR A 457 6.63 -20.54 -15.94
N LYS A 458 6.77 -20.42 -14.60
CA LYS A 458 6.42 -19.20 -13.85
C LYS A 458 7.41 -18.07 -14.13
N ARG A 459 8.72 -18.33 -14.08
CA ARG A 459 9.78 -17.35 -14.38
C ARG A 459 9.70 -16.87 -15.82
N MET A 460 9.46 -17.79 -16.76
CA MET A 460 9.24 -17.41 -18.15
C MET A 460 7.97 -16.58 -18.31
N LEU A 461 6.88 -16.91 -17.62
CA LEU A 461 5.69 -16.08 -17.65
C LEU A 461 5.98 -14.68 -17.08
N ASN A 462 6.53 -14.57 -15.87
CA ASN A 462 6.85 -13.29 -15.23
C ASN A 462 7.75 -12.41 -16.11
N LEU A 463 8.78 -13.00 -16.73
CA LEU A 463 9.68 -12.28 -17.62
C LEU A 463 8.98 -11.81 -18.90
N MET A 464 8.02 -12.58 -19.43
CA MET A 464 7.31 -12.25 -20.68
C MET A 464 6.05 -11.40 -20.46
N VAL A 465 5.53 -11.31 -19.23
CA VAL A 465 4.38 -10.47 -18.89
C VAL A 465 4.84 -9.01 -18.84
N ALA A 466 4.62 -8.28 -19.93
CA ALA A 466 4.49 -6.83 -19.90
C ALA A 466 3.00 -6.54 -19.71
N SER A 467 2.55 -6.31 -18.47
CA SER A 467 1.27 -5.61 -18.34
C SER A 467 1.53 -4.14 -18.61
N PRO A 468 0.72 -3.45 -19.42
CA PRO A 468 0.81 -2.00 -19.53
C PRO A 468 0.36 -1.35 -18.22
N GLY A 469 0.85 -0.13 -17.97
CA GLY A 469 0.39 0.69 -16.86
C GLY A 469 -1.14 0.82 -16.85
N GLN A 470 -1.68 1.11 -15.66
CA GLN A 470 -3.12 1.25 -15.38
C GLN A 470 -3.95 1.70 -16.59
N GLY A 471 -4.63 0.76 -17.25
CA GLY A 471 -5.69 1.06 -18.22
C GLY A 471 -5.64 0.35 -19.57
N ASP A 472 -4.52 -0.25 -19.99
CA ASP A 472 -4.39 -0.77 -21.35
C ASP A 472 -4.56 -2.30 -21.48
N LYS A 473 -5.09 -2.75 -22.62
CA LYS A 473 -5.45 -4.16 -22.88
C LYS A 473 -4.19 -5.05 -22.80
N MET A 474 -4.34 -6.25 -22.23
CA MET A 474 -3.28 -7.27 -22.20
C MET A 474 -2.68 -7.43 -23.63
N PRO A 475 -1.35 -7.33 -23.81
CA PRO A 475 -0.76 -7.43 -25.14
C PRO A 475 -1.14 -8.74 -25.82
N LEU A 476 -1.56 -8.67 -27.08
CA LEU A 476 -2.07 -9.82 -27.82
C LEU A 476 -1.08 -11.00 -27.89
N TYR A 477 0.23 -10.74 -27.84
CA TYR A 477 1.26 -11.78 -27.82
C TYR A 477 1.25 -12.62 -26.53
N LEU A 478 0.77 -12.06 -25.41
CA LEU A 478 0.83 -12.72 -24.12
C LEU A 478 -0.13 -13.92 -24.03
N HIS A 479 -1.29 -13.86 -24.70
CA HIS A 479 -2.18 -15.01 -24.83
C HIS A 479 -1.49 -16.18 -25.57
N THR A 480 -0.73 -15.87 -26.63
CA THR A 480 0.05 -16.86 -27.37
C THR A 480 1.17 -17.44 -26.51
N VAL A 481 1.92 -16.61 -25.77
CA VAL A 481 2.95 -17.06 -24.82
C VAL A 481 2.36 -17.96 -23.74
N MET A 482 1.23 -17.58 -23.14
CA MET A 482 0.55 -18.39 -22.11
C MET A 482 0.09 -19.74 -22.66
N ARG A 483 -0.46 -19.77 -23.88
CA ARG A 483 -0.86 -21.02 -24.55
C ARG A 483 0.35 -21.93 -24.76
N ILE A 484 1.45 -21.40 -25.30
CA ILE A 484 2.68 -22.17 -25.55
C ILE A 484 3.28 -22.69 -24.24
N LEU A 485 3.38 -21.84 -23.21
CA LEU A 485 3.87 -22.24 -21.90
C LEU A 485 3.01 -23.33 -21.25
N ARG A 486 1.69 -23.29 -21.47
CA ARG A 486 0.76 -24.34 -21.02
C ARG A 486 1.00 -25.67 -21.75
N GLU A 487 1.14 -25.64 -23.06
CA GLU A 487 1.44 -26.84 -23.87
C GLU A 487 2.78 -27.47 -23.48
N LEU A 488 3.83 -26.64 -23.29
CA LEU A 488 5.13 -27.10 -22.82
C LEU A 488 5.05 -27.70 -21.42
N ARG A 489 4.23 -27.12 -20.52
CA ARG A 489 4.03 -27.66 -19.18
C ARG A 489 3.36 -29.04 -19.21
N ILE A 490 2.39 -29.26 -20.10
CA ILE A 490 1.76 -30.58 -20.29
C ILE A 490 2.79 -31.60 -20.78
N LYS A 491 3.59 -31.26 -21.81
CA LYS A 491 4.65 -32.14 -22.31
C LYS A 491 5.71 -32.44 -21.24
N GLN A 492 6.05 -31.45 -20.42
CA GLN A 492 6.99 -31.59 -19.31
C GLN A 492 6.50 -32.61 -18.28
N GLN A 493 5.19 -32.58 -17.94
CA GLN A 493 4.59 -33.54 -17.01
C GLN A 493 4.57 -34.96 -17.57
N GLN A 494 4.33 -35.12 -18.88
CA GLN A 494 4.32 -36.43 -19.53
C GLN A 494 5.72 -37.04 -19.64
N ARG A 495 6.74 -36.24 -19.95
CA ARG A 495 8.11 -36.72 -20.15
C ARG A 495 8.92 -36.87 -18.86
N GLY A 496 8.56 -36.14 -17.80
CA GLY A 496 9.34 -36.03 -16.57
C GLY A 496 10.67 -35.30 -16.83
N GLY A 497 10.70 -33.99 -16.60
CA GLY A 497 11.93 -33.20 -16.81
C GLY A 497 11.79 -31.72 -16.46
N GLY A 498 12.86 -30.96 -16.68
CA GLY A 498 12.91 -29.49 -16.53
C GLY A 498 12.26 -28.74 -17.68
N PHE A 499 12.25 -27.42 -17.61
CA PHE A 499 11.81 -26.57 -18.72
C PHE A 499 12.81 -26.66 -19.89
N ASN A 500 12.31 -26.64 -21.13
CA ASN A 500 13.16 -26.65 -22.32
C ASN A 500 13.05 -25.34 -23.10
N TYR A 501 14.12 -24.54 -23.07
CA TYR A 501 14.15 -23.21 -23.67
C TYR A 501 14.13 -23.27 -25.20
N GLN A 502 14.82 -24.25 -25.80
CA GLN A 502 14.84 -24.41 -27.26
C GLN A 502 13.46 -24.83 -27.80
N GLU A 503 12.74 -25.71 -27.09
CA GLU A 503 11.37 -26.07 -27.47
C GLU A 503 10.43 -24.84 -27.40
N PHE A 504 10.60 -24.00 -26.39
CA PHE A 504 9.90 -22.72 -26.29
C PHE A 504 10.22 -21.78 -27.46
N LYS A 505 11.50 -21.57 -27.79
CA LYS A 505 11.91 -20.69 -28.90
C LYS A 505 11.36 -21.20 -30.25
N ASN A 506 11.37 -22.52 -30.47
CA ASN A 506 10.79 -23.12 -31.67
C ASN A 506 9.27 -22.95 -31.74
N ALA A 507 8.56 -23.14 -30.62
CA ALA A 507 7.12 -22.92 -30.55
C ALA A 507 6.75 -21.44 -30.76
N MET A 508 7.55 -20.51 -30.25
CA MET A 508 7.37 -19.07 -30.50
C MET A 508 7.56 -18.72 -31.98
N LYS A 509 8.59 -19.27 -32.64
CA LYS A 509 8.83 -19.07 -34.09
C LYS A 509 7.68 -19.64 -34.94
N ALA A 510 7.10 -20.77 -34.53
CA ALA A 510 5.97 -21.40 -35.22
C ALA A 510 4.63 -20.65 -35.04
N ALA A 511 4.52 -19.73 -34.07
CA ALA A 511 3.26 -19.10 -33.70
C ALA A 511 2.82 -17.93 -34.60
N ASN A 512 3.56 -17.62 -35.68
CA ASN A 512 3.25 -16.59 -36.68
C ASN A 512 2.78 -15.24 -36.09
N LEU A 513 3.48 -14.75 -35.06
CA LEU A 513 3.21 -13.44 -34.47
C LEU A 513 3.50 -12.31 -35.48
N SER A 514 2.68 -11.26 -35.48
CA SER A 514 2.97 -10.08 -36.30
C SER A 514 4.26 -9.39 -35.84
N LYS A 515 4.96 -8.67 -36.75
CA LYS A 515 6.20 -7.94 -36.39
C LYS A 515 6.01 -6.97 -35.21
N GLN A 516 4.84 -6.34 -35.11
CA GLN A 516 4.49 -5.45 -33.99
C GLN A 516 4.26 -6.21 -32.67
N GLN A 517 3.81 -7.47 -32.74
CA GLN A 517 3.62 -8.32 -31.56
C GLN A 517 4.91 -8.98 -31.09
N SER A 518 5.83 -9.30 -32.00
CA SER A 518 7.08 -10.01 -31.68
C SER A 518 8.19 -9.09 -31.20
N ALA A 519 8.21 -7.80 -31.56
CA ALA A 519 9.30 -6.90 -31.19
C ALA A 519 9.50 -6.75 -29.66
N PRO A 520 8.46 -6.47 -28.83
CA PRO A 520 8.63 -6.33 -27.38
C PRO A 520 9.04 -7.66 -26.71
N LEU A 521 8.53 -8.77 -27.24
CA LEU A 521 8.88 -10.10 -26.78
C LEU A 521 10.35 -10.43 -27.09
N HIS A 522 10.81 -10.09 -28.30
CA HIS A 522 12.17 -10.35 -28.73
C HIS A 522 13.18 -9.62 -27.86
N GLN A 523 12.94 -8.34 -27.55
CA GLN A 523 13.79 -7.56 -26.66
C GLN A 523 13.95 -8.20 -25.26
N ARG A 524 12.88 -8.80 -24.71
CA ARG A 524 12.90 -9.51 -23.43
C ARG A 524 13.68 -10.82 -23.51
N LEU A 525 13.50 -11.57 -24.60
CA LEU A 525 14.24 -12.80 -24.85
C LEU A 525 15.73 -12.52 -25.07
N GLU A 526 16.09 -11.48 -25.82
CA GLU A 526 17.48 -11.04 -26.00
C GLU A 526 18.10 -10.62 -24.67
N THR A 527 17.35 -9.89 -23.84
CA THR A 527 17.80 -9.54 -22.49
C THR A 527 18.10 -10.80 -21.68
N LEU A 528 17.19 -11.78 -21.63
CA LEU A 528 17.45 -13.06 -20.94
C LEU A 528 18.64 -13.81 -21.54
N GLU A 529 18.69 -13.96 -22.86
CA GLU A 529 19.72 -14.69 -23.59
C GLU A 529 21.12 -14.10 -23.33
N SER A 530 21.22 -12.78 -23.12
CA SER A 530 22.48 -12.12 -22.74
C SER A 530 23.01 -12.58 -21.37
N PHE A 531 22.12 -12.97 -20.46
CA PHE A 531 22.43 -13.54 -19.14
C PHE A 531 22.37 -15.08 -19.14
N MET A 532 22.12 -15.76 -20.25
CA MET A 532 22.18 -17.23 -20.31
C MET A 532 23.62 -17.72 -20.55
N VAL A 533 23.90 -18.97 -20.19
CA VAL A 533 25.16 -19.64 -20.54
C VAL A 533 25.24 -19.81 -22.06
N LYS A 534 26.42 -19.57 -22.66
CA LYS A 534 26.65 -19.58 -24.13
C LYS A 534 26.30 -20.90 -24.84
N GLN A 535 26.15 -22.00 -24.11
CA GLN A 535 25.72 -23.30 -24.65
C GLN A 535 24.19 -23.38 -24.82
N ASP A 536 23.44 -22.65 -24.01
CA ASP A 536 21.97 -22.63 -24.02
C ASP A 536 21.43 -21.44 -24.84
N ALA A 537 22.23 -20.38 -25.01
CA ALA A 537 21.98 -19.28 -25.96
C ALA A 537 22.34 -19.71 -27.40
N PRO A 538 21.50 -19.46 -28.42
CA PRO A 538 21.79 -19.90 -29.77
C PRO A 538 22.96 -19.14 -30.39
N ALA A 539 23.91 -19.88 -30.97
CA ALA A 539 24.98 -19.32 -31.78
C ALA A 539 24.44 -18.85 -33.14
N GLU A 540 24.33 -17.54 -33.35
CA GLU A 540 24.19 -16.92 -34.68
C GLU A 540 25.58 -16.68 -35.30
N GLY A 541 26.38 -17.74 -35.43
CA GLY A 541 27.67 -17.72 -36.12
C GLY A 541 27.63 -18.55 -37.41
N PRO A 542 28.46 -18.23 -38.43
CA PRO A 542 28.52 -19.01 -39.67
C PRO A 542 28.87 -20.46 -39.35
N LYS A 543 28.22 -21.40 -40.05
CA LYS A 543 28.38 -22.86 -39.90
C LYS A 543 29.85 -23.29 -40.11
N GLY A 544 30.64 -23.27 -39.03
CA GLY A 544 31.97 -23.86 -38.95
C GLY A 544 31.88 -25.37 -38.70
N LYS A 545 32.73 -26.13 -39.40
CA LYS A 545 32.77 -27.61 -39.49
C LYS A 545 32.67 -28.33 -38.14
N LYS A 546 31.88 -29.42 -38.13
CA LYS A 546 31.77 -30.39 -37.02
C LYS A 546 33.14 -31.02 -36.71
N GLY A 547 33.79 -30.55 -35.65
CA GLY A 547 34.89 -31.26 -34.98
C GLY A 547 34.32 -32.35 -34.04
N LYS A 548 34.70 -33.60 -34.27
CA LYS A 548 34.43 -34.73 -33.38
C LYS A 548 35.25 -34.59 -32.09
N GLY A 549 34.61 -34.83 -30.95
CA GLY A 549 35.29 -35.11 -29.68
C GLY A 549 35.39 -33.93 -28.71
N LYS A 550 34.47 -33.87 -27.73
CA LYS A 550 34.71 -33.48 -26.32
C LYS A 550 33.42 -33.62 -25.52
N ALA A 551 33.11 -34.85 -25.11
CA ALA A 551 32.21 -35.11 -24.00
C ALA A 551 33.00 -34.86 -22.70
N ALA A 552 33.06 -33.61 -22.21
CA ALA A 552 33.41 -33.22 -20.83
C ALA A 552 33.59 -31.69 -20.68
N LEU A 553 32.62 -30.86 -21.11
CA LEU A 553 32.60 -29.43 -20.78
C LEU A 553 31.18 -28.90 -20.59
N LYS A 554 30.31 -29.71 -19.99
CA LYS A 554 28.98 -29.28 -19.54
C LYS A 554 29.19 -28.43 -18.27
N ASN A 555 28.67 -27.20 -18.24
CA ASN A 555 28.55 -26.32 -17.04
C ASN A 555 29.64 -25.26 -16.77
N GLN A 556 30.51 -24.88 -17.70
CA GLN A 556 31.38 -23.71 -17.46
C GLN A 556 30.54 -22.42 -17.36
N GLY A 557 30.43 -21.87 -16.15
CA GLY A 557 29.86 -20.55 -15.88
C GLY A 557 28.46 -20.52 -15.26
N LYS A 558 27.83 -21.65 -14.94
CA LYS A 558 26.53 -21.65 -14.22
C LYS A 558 26.70 -21.10 -12.80
N VAL A 559 25.79 -20.23 -12.37
CA VAL A 559 25.69 -19.81 -10.97
C VAL A 559 25.08 -20.93 -10.13
N ASP A 560 25.79 -21.35 -9.09
CA ASP A 560 25.25 -22.25 -8.08
C ASP A 560 24.43 -21.47 -7.04
N TRP A 561 23.14 -21.78 -6.96
CA TRP A 561 22.19 -21.13 -6.06
C TRP A 561 22.07 -21.84 -4.70
N THR A 562 22.79 -22.93 -4.46
CA THR A 562 22.74 -23.65 -3.19
C THR A 562 23.09 -22.73 -2.00
N PRO A 563 22.22 -22.63 -0.97
CA PRO A 563 22.48 -21.74 0.16
C PRO A 563 23.63 -22.27 1.02
N VAL A 564 24.67 -21.46 1.20
CA VAL A 564 25.82 -21.78 2.06
C VAL A 564 25.75 -20.98 3.36
N SER A 565 25.99 -21.64 4.50
CA SER A 565 25.98 -21.00 5.82
C SER A 565 27.08 -19.95 5.94
N GLY A 566 26.73 -18.74 6.37
CA GLY A 566 27.68 -17.63 6.52
C GLY A 566 28.17 -17.03 5.18
N GLN A 567 27.53 -17.38 4.07
CA GLN A 567 27.81 -16.78 2.77
C GLN A 567 26.82 -15.66 2.47
N LEU A 568 27.34 -14.51 2.03
CA LEU A 568 26.57 -13.40 1.48
C LEU A 568 26.73 -13.37 -0.04
N THR A 569 25.63 -13.62 -0.76
CA THR A 569 25.57 -13.42 -2.21
C THR A 569 25.02 -12.02 -2.50
N ILE A 570 25.81 -11.15 -3.11
CA ILE A 570 25.40 -9.83 -3.54
C ILE A 570 25.15 -9.90 -5.05
N VAL A 571 23.93 -9.64 -5.49
CA VAL A 571 23.61 -9.46 -6.91
C VAL A 571 23.69 -7.98 -7.19
N ASP A 572 24.83 -7.56 -7.73
CA ASP A 572 25.13 -6.17 -8.05
C ASP A 572 24.94 -5.97 -9.56
N LEU A 573 23.81 -5.38 -9.93
CA LEU A 573 23.45 -5.12 -11.33
C LEU A 573 23.79 -3.70 -11.79
N SER A 574 24.63 -3.00 -11.04
CA SER A 574 25.06 -1.63 -11.36
C SER A 574 25.91 -1.64 -12.63
N CYS A 575 25.30 -1.32 -13.77
CA CYS A 575 25.92 -1.35 -15.08
C CYS A 575 25.21 -0.35 -16.00
N PRO A 576 25.95 0.46 -16.80
CA PRO A 576 25.35 1.38 -17.77
C PRO A 576 24.40 0.72 -18.78
N CYS A 577 24.60 -0.57 -19.05
CA CYS A 577 23.79 -1.34 -19.99
C CYS A 577 22.54 -1.99 -19.35
N VAL A 578 22.33 -1.86 -18.04
CA VAL A 578 21.21 -2.47 -17.31
C VAL A 578 20.30 -1.37 -16.76
N THR A 579 19.05 -1.35 -17.21
CA THR A 579 18.05 -0.41 -16.69
C THR A 579 17.46 -0.89 -15.36
N ALA A 580 16.83 0.02 -14.61
CA ALA A 580 16.14 -0.31 -13.36
C ALA A 580 15.04 -1.39 -13.54
N GLU A 581 14.31 -1.35 -14.65
CA GLU A 581 13.27 -2.33 -14.99
C GLU A 581 13.88 -3.71 -15.25
N GLN A 582 14.98 -3.75 -16.00
CA GLN A 582 15.73 -4.98 -16.24
C GLN A 582 16.27 -5.54 -14.93
N ALA A 583 16.84 -4.70 -14.07
CA ALA A 583 17.32 -5.10 -12.75
C ALA A 583 16.21 -5.73 -11.90
N CYS A 584 15.00 -5.12 -11.84
CA CYS A 584 13.85 -5.71 -11.15
C CYS A 584 13.48 -7.10 -11.67
N SER A 585 13.44 -7.28 -12.99
CA SER A 585 13.11 -8.58 -13.59
C SER A 585 14.16 -9.66 -13.27
N LEU A 586 15.44 -9.29 -13.24
CA LEU A 586 16.55 -10.16 -12.90
C LEU A 586 16.57 -10.48 -11.40
N PHE A 587 16.28 -9.49 -10.55
CA PHE A 587 16.14 -9.69 -9.10
C PHE A 587 14.97 -10.61 -8.76
N ASP A 588 13.83 -10.54 -9.47
CA ASP A 588 12.72 -11.48 -9.30
C ASP A 588 13.15 -12.93 -9.58
N ILE A 589 13.90 -13.14 -10.67
CA ILE A 589 14.45 -14.46 -11.01
C ILE A 589 15.41 -14.95 -9.91
N CYS A 590 16.35 -14.10 -9.47
CA CYS A 590 17.33 -14.43 -8.45
C CYS A 590 16.66 -14.74 -7.09
N LEU A 591 15.66 -13.96 -6.69
CA LEU A 591 14.88 -14.16 -5.47
C LEU A 591 14.16 -15.51 -5.52
N SER A 592 13.49 -15.79 -6.64
CA SER A 592 12.76 -17.04 -6.84
C SER A 592 13.71 -18.25 -6.82
N LEU A 593 14.87 -18.16 -7.47
CA LEU A 593 15.89 -19.23 -7.46
C LEU A 593 16.45 -19.50 -6.07
N PHE A 594 16.72 -18.45 -5.29
CA PHE A 594 17.23 -18.56 -3.93
C PHE A 594 16.20 -19.11 -2.94
N LEU A 595 14.92 -18.75 -3.08
CA LEU A 595 13.85 -19.23 -2.22
C LEU A 595 13.40 -20.66 -2.56
N GLU A 596 13.53 -21.11 -3.81
CA GLU A 596 13.17 -22.47 -4.23
C GLU A 596 14.12 -23.57 -3.73
N GLN A 597 15.35 -23.22 -3.36
CA GLN A 597 16.32 -24.21 -2.88
C GLN A 597 15.82 -24.89 -1.61
N LYS A 598 15.91 -26.21 -1.55
CA LYS A 598 15.65 -26.97 -0.32
C LYS A 598 16.85 -26.81 0.60
N THR A 599 16.65 -26.27 1.79
CA THR A 599 17.71 -26.14 2.80
C THR A 599 17.11 -26.08 4.19
N ASP A 600 17.85 -26.62 5.16
CA ASP A 600 17.57 -26.52 6.59
C ASP A 600 18.19 -25.25 7.21
N LEU A 601 18.88 -24.43 6.40
CA LEU A 601 19.44 -23.15 6.80
C LEU A 601 18.37 -22.06 6.70
N GLY A 602 18.35 -21.18 7.70
CA GLY A 602 17.57 -19.95 7.59
C GLY A 602 18.19 -19.01 6.57
N ARG A 603 17.35 -18.13 6.01
CA ARG A 603 17.72 -17.24 4.91
C ARG A 603 17.53 -15.78 5.31
N VAL A 604 18.34 -14.89 4.77
CA VAL A 604 18.15 -13.44 4.83
C VAL A 604 18.25 -12.86 3.43
N VAL A 605 17.26 -12.07 3.04
CA VAL A 605 17.20 -11.34 1.77
C VAL A 605 17.19 -9.86 2.11
N ALA A 606 18.09 -9.10 1.51
CA ALA A 606 18.26 -7.69 1.73
C ALA A 606 18.15 -6.93 0.40
N LEU A 607 17.44 -5.81 0.42
CA LEU A 607 17.34 -4.88 -0.69
C LEU A 607 18.03 -3.60 -0.27
N ASP A 608 19.10 -3.25 -0.97
CA ASP A 608 19.88 -2.04 -0.70
C ASP A 608 19.52 -0.96 -1.72
N GLU A 609 19.38 0.28 -1.24
CA GLU A 609 19.03 1.44 -2.07
C GLU A 609 17.80 1.21 -2.97
N SER A 610 16.75 0.56 -2.44
CA SER A 610 15.66 0.02 -3.26
C SER A 610 14.90 1.06 -4.09
N HIS A 611 14.76 2.29 -3.60
CA HIS A 611 14.25 3.44 -4.39
C HIS A 611 14.96 3.69 -5.73
N LYS A 612 16.21 3.23 -5.94
CA LYS A 612 16.92 3.41 -7.22
C LYS A 612 16.35 2.54 -8.34
N TYR A 613 15.73 1.42 -8.00
CA TYR A 613 15.24 0.46 -9.00
C TYR A 613 13.76 0.08 -8.83
N MET A 614 13.20 0.15 -7.62
CA MET A 614 11.79 -0.12 -7.34
C MET A 614 10.92 1.11 -7.60
N ASN A 615 10.85 1.52 -8.87
CA ASN A 615 10.01 2.63 -9.32
C ASN A 615 8.57 2.16 -9.60
N ASN A 616 7.68 3.06 -10.02
CA ASN A 616 6.31 2.74 -10.43
C ASN A 616 6.23 2.07 -11.82
N THR A 617 7.15 1.14 -12.11
CA THR A 617 7.21 0.36 -13.35
C THR A 617 6.56 -1.00 -13.16
N ASN A 618 6.20 -1.68 -14.24
CA ASN A 618 5.49 -2.95 -14.16
C ASN A 618 6.40 -4.08 -13.64
N GLU A 619 7.67 -4.07 -14.05
CA GLU A 619 8.70 -5.00 -13.60
C GLU A 619 8.95 -4.85 -12.09
N SER A 620 8.97 -3.61 -11.59
CA SER A 620 9.04 -3.32 -10.16
C SER A 620 7.81 -3.80 -9.40
N ASN A 621 6.61 -3.66 -9.97
CA ASN A 621 5.38 -4.18 -9.36
C ASN A 621 5.39 -5.72 -9.26
N VAL A 622 5.84 -6.43 -10.30
CA VAL A 622 6.00 -7.90 -10.26
C VAL A 622 7.00 -8.30 -9.17
N PHE A 623 8.14 -7.62 -9.10
CA PHE A 623 9.14 -7.87 -8.06
C PHE A 623 8.58 -7.57 -6.65
N THR A 624 7.82 -6.48 -6.49
CA THR A 624 7.12 -6.12 -5.26
C THR A 624 6.15 -7.20 -4.82
N GLU A 625 5.32 -7.74 -5.71
CA GLU A 625 4.38 -8.83 -5.40
C GLU A 625 5.09 -10.13 -5.00
N SER A 626 6.22 -10.43 -5.63
CA SER A 626 7.09 -11.55 -5.23
C SER A 626 7.67 -11.34 -3.83
N LEU A 627 8.09 -10.12 -3.47
CA LEU A 627 8.55 -9.79 -2.12
C LEU A 627 7.41 -9.87 -1.10
N LEU A 628 6.23 -9.32 -1.39
CA LEU A 628 5.05 -9.42 -0.52
C LEU A 628 4.69 -10.89 -0.26
N SER A 629 4.74 -11.72 -1.30
CA SER A 629 4.53 -13.16 -1.18
C SER A 629 5.60 -13.83 -0.31
N ALA A 630 6.87 -13.43 -0.45
CA ALA A 630 7.96 -13.92 0.38
C ALA A 630 7.83 -13.49 1.85
N ILE A 631 7.37 -12.26 2.12
CA ILE A 631 7.09 -11.76 3.49
C ILE A 631 5.94 -12.55 4.10
N ARG A 632 4.84 -12.77 3.36
CA ARG A 632 3.70 -13.58 3.85
C ARG A 632 4.09 -15.02 4.17
N LEU A 633 5.01 -15.60 3.41
CA LEU A 633 5.52 -16.96 3.60
C LEU A 633 6.81 -17.05 4.43
N GLN A 634 7.25 -15.96 5.06
CA GLN A 634 8.55 -15.88 5.73
C GLN A 634 8.73 -16.93 6.83
N ARG A 635 7.65 -17.27 7.56
CA ARG A 635 7.67 -18.29 8.61
C ARG A 635 7.84 -19.70 8.06
N HIS A 636 7.21 -19.99 6.91
CA HIS A 636 7.33 -21.28 6.24
C HIS A 636 8.72 -21.47 5.64
N ASN A 637 9.27 -20.40 5.04
CA ASN A 637 10.57 -20.45 4.36
C ASN A 637 11.76 -20.11 5.28
N GLY A 638 11.52 -19.84 6.57
CA GLY A 638 12.55 -19.43 7.53
C GLY A 638 13.35 -18.19 7.07
N THR A 639 12.72 -17.30 6.32
CA THR A 639 13.37 -16.17 5.62
C THR A 639 13.20 -14.88 6.40
N ARG A 640 14.23 -14.03 6.42
CA ARG A 640 14.17 -12.63 6.89
C ARG A 640 14.29 -11.71 5.70
N ILE A 641 13.49 -10.66 5.64
CA ILE A 641 13.50 -9.71 4.52
C ILE A 641 13.84 -8.33 5.08
N ILE A 642 14.87 -7.69 4.55
CA ILE A 642 15.31 -6.36 4.98
C ILE A 642 15.25 -5.45 3.75
N ILE A 643 14.56 -4.32 3.86
CA ILE A 643 14.41 -3.37 2.77
C ILE A 643 14.99 -2.03 3.23
N SER A 644 16.00 -1.52 2.53
CA SER A 644 16.62 -0.22 2.78
C SER A 644 16.30 0.75 1.65
N THR A 645 15.68 1.89 1.98
CA THR A 645 15.29 2.91 0.99
C THR A 645 15.54 4.34 1.47
N GLN A 646 15.76 5.27 0.54
CA GLN A 646 15.84 6.71 0.87
C GLN A 646 14.49 7.42 0.79
N GLU A 647 13.64 6.97 -0.14
CA GLU A 647 12.39 7.64 -0.51
C GLU A 647 11.21 6.65 -0.47
N PRO A 648 9.97 7.14 -0.27
CA PRO A 648 8.75 6.33 -0.32
C PRO A 648 8.31 6.03 -1.77
N THR A 649 9.24 5.90 -2.72
CA THR A 649 8.93 5.41 -4.08
C THR A 649 8.59 3.92 -4.08
N VAL A 650 9.09 3.20 -3.09
CA VAL A 650 8.77 1.80 -2.82
C VAL A 650 7.31 1.67 -2.36
N SER A 651 6.62 0.63 -2.84
CA SER A 651 5.20 0.38 -2.52
C SER A 651 4.92 0.41 -1.01
N PRO A 652 3.97 1.24 -0.53
CA PRO A 652 3.59 1.30 0.88
C PRO A 652 3.05 -0.04 1.43
N SER A 653 2.54 -0.93 0.57
CA SER A 653 2.11 -2.28 0.97
C SER A 653 3.24 -3.10 1.60
N LEU A 654 4.51 -2.80 1.28
CA LEU A 654 5.67 -3.44 1.90
C LEU A 654 5.85 -2.97 3.35
N LEU A 655 5.54 -1.70 3.63
CA LEU A 655 5.61 -1.12 4.98
C LEU A 655 4.57 -1.78 5.91
N ASP A 656 3.34 -2.00 5.42
CA ASP A 656 2.25 -2.63 6.18
C ASP A 656 2.56 -4.06 6.66
N LEU A 657 3.35 -4.81 5.89
CA LEU A 657 3.73 -6.19 6.23
C LEU A 657 5.05 -6.27 7.00
N CYS A 658 5.76 -5.16 7.22
CA CYS A 658 7.01 -5.16 7.95
C CYS A 658 6.79 -5.25 9.46
N SER A 659 7.42 -6.23 10.10
CA SER A 659 7.36 -6.42 11.56
C SER A 659 8.15 -5.37 12.34
N ILE A 660 9.16 -4.77 11.72
CA ILE A 660 10.02 -3.73 12.29
C ILE A 660 10.17 -2.63 11.24
N THR A 661 10.00 -1.38 11.64
CA THR A 661 10.37 -0.20 10.84
C THR A 661 11.40 0.63 11.59
N ILE A 662 12.56 0.89 10.97
CA ILE A 662 13.66 1.68 11.51
C ILE A 662 13.78 2.96 10.69
N VAL A 663 13.47 4.08 11.32
CA VAL A 663 13.40 5.40 10.71
C VAL A 663 14.62 6.21 11.15
N HIS A 664 15.57 6.41 10.25
CA HIS A 664 16.68 7.34 10.41
C HIS A 664 16.28 8.78 10.05
N ARG A 665 17.19 9.73 10.27
CA ARG A 665 16.99 11.15 9.93
C ARG A 665 16.50 11.33 8.50
N PHE A 666 15.46 12.16 8.32
CA PHE A 666 15.03 12.68 7.04
C PHE A 666 14.36 14.04 7.16
N THR A 667 14.22 14.72 6.02
CA THR A 667 13.69 16.10 5.96
C THR A 667 12.41 16.23 5.13
N SER A 668 11.91 15.16 4.53
CA SER A 668 10.69 15.18 3.71
C SER A 668 9.41 15.06 4.55
N PRO A 669 8.54 16.09 4.61
CA PRO A 669 7.27 16.01 5.34
C PRO A 669 6.26 15.07 4.67
N VAL A 670 6.30 14.95 3.33
CA VAL A 670 5.50 13.97 2.57
C VAL A 670 5.80 12.56 3.06
N TRP A 671 7.07 12.29 3.39
CA TRP A 671 7.46 10.98 3.83
C TRP A 671 6.91 10.64 5.22
N LEU A 672 6.87 11.61 6.13
CA LEU A 672 6.17 11.44 7.41
C LEU A 672 4.68 11.13 7.22
N GLN A 673 3.99 11.79 6.29
CA GLN A 673 2.57 11.52 6.02
C GLN A 673 2.33 10.07 5.58
N VAL A 674 3.25 9.49 4.79
CA VAL A 674 3.20 8.06 4.44
C VAL A 674 3.39 7.22 5.69
N LEU A 675 4.40 7.51 6.52
CA LEU A 675 4.62 6.78 7.77
C LEU A 675 3.41 6.86 8.72
N ARG A 676 2.76 8.02 8.88
CA ARG A 676 1.56 8.17 9.73
C ARG A 676 0.38 7.31 9.30
N ARG A 677 0.22 7.05 8.00
CA ARG A 677 -0.87 6.22 7.47
C ARG A 677 -0.66 4.73 7.70
N HIS A 678 0.59 4.31 7.91
CA HIS A 678 0.98 2.90 7.90
C HIS A 678 1.57 2.42 9.24
N LEU A 679 2.04 3.32 10.11
CA LEU A 679 2.62 2.98 11.40
C LEU A 679 1.70 3.45 12.53
N ALA A 680 1.22 2.52 13.35
CA ALA A 680 0.35 2.81 14.49
C ALA A 680 0.97 3.82 15.47
N GLY A 681 2.26 3.68 15.77
CA GLY A 681 2.97 4.63 16.64
C GLY A 681 3.20 6.02 16.05
N ALA A 682 2.96 6.21 14.74
CA ALA A 682 3.05 7.52 14.10
C ALA A 682 1.67 8.11 13.72
N SER A 683 0.57 7.38 13.95
CA SER A 683 -0.77 7.81 13.55
C SER A 683 -1.35 8.86 14.51
N ASP A 684 -2.12 9.81 13.96
CA ASP A 684 -2.82 10.87 14.70
C ASP A 684 -4.05 10.26 15.44
N ASN A 685 -3.83 9.42 16.45
CA ASN A 685 -4.91 8.92 17.32
C ASN A 685 -5.14 9.90 18.49
N ASP A 686 -5.73 11.05 18.18
CA ASP A 686 -6.10 12.09 19.16
C ASP A 686 -7.38 11.77 19.99
N GLU A 687 -7.84 10.51 20.05
CA GLU A 687 -9.02 10.12 20.84
C GLU A 687 -8.71 9.42 22.18
N SER A 688 -7.44 9.28 22.57
CA SER A 688 -7.10 8.96 23.95
C SER A 688 -6.85 10.26 24.70
N GLY A 689 -7.89 10.75 25.39
CA GLY A 689 -7.89 12.03 26.09
C GLY A 689 -6.58 12.34 26.78
N ALA A 690 -5.95 13.43 26.35
CA ALA A 690 -4.92 14.12 27.10
C ALA A 690 -5.46 14.50 28.48
N LYS A 691 -5.29 13.61 29.47
CA LYS A 691 -5.14 14.05 30.85
C LYS A 691 -3.81 14.76 30.91
N GLY A 692 -3.90 16.08 31.06
CA GLY A 692 -2.76 16.94 31.26
C GLY A 692 -1.90 16.44 32.42
N LEU A 693 -0.59 16.63 32.22
CA LEU A 693 0.42 16.92 33.22
C LEU A 693 -0.13 17.06 34.66
N GLU A 694 -0.10 15.97 35.43
CA GLU A 694 -0.01 16.03 36.89
C GLU A 694 1.44 15.72 37.29
N THR A 695 1.95 16.55 38.18
CA THR A 695 3.27 16.47 38.82
C THR A 695 3.55 15.10 39.46
N PRO A 696 4.82 14.69 39.54
CA PRO A 696 5.18 13.34 39.97
C PRO A 696 4.92 13.14 41.46
N ASN A 697 4.06 12.16 41.79
CA ASN A 697 4.10 11.51 43.10
C ASN A 697 5.16 10.42 43.05
N GLU A 698 6.21 10.58 43.87
CA GLU A 698 7.28 9.63 44.11
C GLU A 698 6.74 8.37 44.82
N SER A 699 6.07 7.46 44.11
CA SER A 699 5.74 6.14 44.69
C SER A 699 5.27 5.08 43.69
N GLU A 700 5.86 4.96 42.50
CA GLU A 700 5.76 3.73 41.70
C GLU A 700 7.10 3.38 41.04
N GLN A 701 7.90 2.58 41.73
CA GLN A 701 9.08 1.93 41.15
C GLN A 701 8.62 0.83 40.19
N GLY A 702 8.90 0.98 38.89
CA GLY A 702 9.14 -0.20 38.04
C GLY A 702 8.72 -0.18 36.56
N SER A 703 7.90 0.76 36.08
CA SER A 703 7.49 0.75 34.67
C SER A 703 8.35 1.69 33.83
N LYS A 704 9.15 1.16 32.90
CA LYS A 704 9.85 1.97 31.89
C LYS A 704 8.79 2.67 31.02
N GLN A 705 8.68 3.99 31.14
CA GLN A 705 7.79 4.78 30.28
C GLN A 705 8.39 4.91 28.89
N TYR A 706 7.82 4.20 27.90
CA TYR A 706 8.19 4.31 26.48
C TYR A 706 7.52 5.54 25.86
N TRP A 707 8.19 6.21 24.91
CA TRP A 707 7.68 7.46 24.32
C TRP A 707 6.39 7.22 23.53
N THR A 708 5.30 7.84 23.96
CA THR A 708 4.17 8.23 23.11
C THR A 708 4.41 9.68 22.69
N ILE A 709 5.10 9.88 21.57
CA ILE A 709 5.36 11.23 21.06
C ILE A 709 4.04 11.75 20.45
N PRO A 710 3.53 12.93 20.85
CA PRO A 710 2.43 13.57 20.16
C PRO A 710 2.76 13.64 18.67
N ALA A 711 1.83 13.26 17.81
CA ALA A 711 2.13 13.10 16.39
C ALA A 711 2.67 14.40 15.74
N SER A 712 2.32 15.57 16.29
CA SER A 712 2.85 16.89 15.94
C SER A 712 4.37 17.06 16.14
N GLU A 713 4.99 16.36 17.08
CA GLU A 713 6.42 16.51 17.44
C GLU A 713 7.33 15.46 16.80
N ILE A 714 6.77 14.34 16.31
CA ILE A 714 7.53 13.23 15.69
C ILE A 714 8.44 13.75 14.56
N PHE A 715 7.95 14.67 13.73
CA PHE A 715 8.73 15.21 12.61
C PHE A 715 9.97 15.95 13.07
N SER A 716 9.80 16.87 14.02
CA SER A 716 10.90 17.69 14.56
C SER A 716 11.99 16.79 15.14
N ASN A 717 11.58 15.76 15.88
CA ASN A 717 12.50 14.80 16.47
C ASN A 717 13.23 13.96 15.42
N ILE A 718 12.56 13.55 14.33
CA ILE A 718 13.20 12.82 13.22
C ILE A 718 14.27 13.68 12.52
N VAL A 719 13.96 14.96 12.26
CA VAL A 719 14.90 15.88 11.59
C VAL A 719 16.15 16.11 12.44
N GLN A 720 16.03 16.07 13.77
CA GLN A 720 17.11 16.26 14.73
C GLN A 720 17.98 15.01 15.00
N LEU A 721 17.61 13.84 14.48
CA LEU A 721 18.38 12.60 14.68
C LEU A 721 19.82 12.75 14.15
N ARG A 722 20.80 12.30 14.94
CA ARG A 722 22.20 12.24 14.49
C ARG A 722 22.44 11.01 13.60
N THR A 723 23.56 11.00 12.88
CA THR A 723 23.96 9.82 12.09
C THR A 723 24.09 8.58 12.99
N GLY A 724 23.38 7.51 12.63
CA GLY A 724 23.32 6.27 13.43
C GLY A 724 22.23 6.24 14.50
N GLU A 725 21.58 7.37 14.79
CA GLU A 725 20.34 7.40 15.57
C GLU A 725 19.14 7.10 14.68
N ALA A 726 18.14 6.42 15.24
CA ALA A 726 16.90 6.05 14.57
C ALA A 726 15.74 5.92 15.56
N PHE A 727 14.51 6.06 15.05
CA PHE A 727 13.32 5.60 15.73
C PHE A 727 12.97 4.18 15.28
N VAL A 728 12.68 3.31 16.23
CA VAL A 728 12.29 1.92 15.99
C VAL A 728 10.81 1.76 16.32
N PHE A 729 10.03 1.37 15.31
CA PHE A 729 8.62 1.01 15.41
C PHE A 729 8.52 -0.51 15.27
N ALA A 730 8.09 -1.20 16.32
CA ALA A 730 7.98 -2.65 16.31
C ALA A 730 6.87 -3.09 17.28
N PRO A 731 5.59 -3.13 16.86
CA PRO A 731 4.49 -3.38 17.79
C PRO A 731 4.56 -4.71 18.54
N SER A 732 5.19 -5.70 17.91
CA SER A 732 5.40 -7.04 18.48
C SER A 732 6.70 -7.20 19.27
N ALA A 733 7.50 -6.14 19.42
CA ALA A 733 8.71 -6.16 20.24
C ALA A 733 8.33 -6.30 21.72
N ILE A 734 9.10 -7.10 22.46
CA ILE A 734 8.90 -7.29 23.90
C ILE A 734 9.96 -6.49 24.63
N VAL A 735 9.52 -5.47 25.35
CA VAL A 735 10.40 -4.44 25.89
C VAL A 735 10.63 -4.59 27.39
N ASP A 736 9.71 -5.25 28.09
CA ASP A 736 9.85 -5.59 29.49
C ASP A 736 9.19 -6.95 29.81
N ALA A 737 9.46 -7.48 31.00
CA ALA A 737 8.80 -8.65 31.55
C ALA A 737 8.47 -8.37 33.01
N ILE A 738 7.19 -8.47 33.39
CA ILE A 738 6.71 -8.22 34.76
C ILE A 738 6.39 -9.57 35.42
N PRO A 739 6.82 -9.83 36.67
CA PRO A 739 6.47 -11.06 37.36
C PRO A 739 4.97 -11.07 37.70
N LYS A 740 4.26 -12.17 37.44
CA LYS A 740 2.83 -12.30 37.77
C LYS A 740 2.66 -12.31 39.29
N THR A 741 2.17 -11.22 39.86
CA THR A 741 1.68 -11.21 41.24
C THR A 741 0.27 -11.77 41.27
N HIS A 742 0.11 -13.03 41.69
CA HIS A 742 -1.22 -13.56 42.00
C HIS A 742 -1.77 -12.86 43.24
N ALA A 743 -2.82 -12.05 43.08
CA ALA A 743 -3.58 -11.52 44.21
C ALA A 743 -4.15 -12.70 45.03
N GLY A 744 -3.55 -12.97 46.20
CA GLY A 744 -4.06 -13.93 47.19
C GLY A 744 -3.26 -15.22 47.39
N ALA A 745 -2.11 -15.44 46.76
CA ALA A 745 -1.28 -16.62 47.04
C ALA A 745 -0.17 -16.29 48.05
N SER A 746 -0.22 -16.94 49.21
CA SER A 746 0.81 -16.88 50.24
C SER A 746 2.17 -17.38 49.72
N VAL A 747 3.19 -16.71 50.23
CA VAL A 747 4.63 -16.94 50.03
C VAL A 747 4.97 -18.44 49.97
N ALA A 748 5.48 -18.86 48.80
CA ALA A 748 6.43 -19.98 48.56
C ALA A 748 6.05 -20.86 47.35
N GLN A 749 6.06 -20.29 46.14
CA GLN A 749 6.39 -21.07 44.93
C GLN A 749 7.54 -20.37 44.19
N LYS A 750 8.73 -20.96 44.30
CA LYS A 750 9.91 -20.59 43.51
C LYS A 750 9.67 -21.04 42.06
N GLY A 751 9.10 -20.15 41.26
CA GLY A 751 8.82 -20.34 39.84
C GLY A 751 7.86 -19.26 39.37
N GLY A 752 8.27 -17.99 39.46
CA GLY A 752 7.42 -16.88 39.06
C GLY A 752 7.20 -16.89 37.55
N ASP A 753 5.95 -17.10 37.12
CA ASP A 753 5.50 -16.81 35.77
C ASP A 753 5.70 -15.31 35.46
N TRP A 754 6.13 -14.97 34.25
CA TRP A 754 6.37 -13.59 33.82
C TRP A 754 5.44 -13.22 32.67
N GLN A 755 4.80 -12.05 32.76
CA GLN A 755 3.98 -11.51 31.67
C GLN A 755 4.84 -10.63 30.74
N PRO A 756 4.90 -10.91 29.42
CA PRO A 756 5.64 -10.08 28.47
C PRO A 756 4.94 -8.73 28.26
N VAL A 757 5.71 -7.64 28.27
CA VAL A 757 5.23 -6.29 27.93
C VAL A 757 5.61 -5.97 26.50
N PHE A 758 4.60 -5.82 25.64
CA PHE A 758 4.78 -5.47 24.24
C PHE A 758 4.94 -3.95 24.06
N LEU A 759 5.72 -3.55 23.06
CA LEU A 759 5.88 -2.14 22.70
C LEU A 759 4.57 -1.51 22.20
N GLY A 760 3.75 -2.27 21.46
CA GLY A 760 2.45 -1.80 20.96
C GLY A 760 2.58 -0.62 19.99
N ASP A 761 1.97 0.51 20.32
CA ASP A 761 2.08 1.78 19.59
C ASP A 761 3.27 2.65 20.04
N GLY A 762 4.03 2.21 21.04
CA GLY A 762 5.20 2.94 21.53
C GLY A 762 6.33 3.06 20.50
N ILE A 763 7.15 4.10 20.67
CA ILE A 763 8.33 4.36 19.83
C ILE A 763 9.60 4.26 20.70
N ILE A 764 10.64 3.61 20.18
CA ILE A 764 11.95 3.57 20.83
C ILE A 764 12.92 4.48 20.07
N LYS A 765 13.50 5.47 20.73
CA LYS A 765 14.64 6.23 20.19
C LYS A 765 15.91 5.43 20.45
N ALA A 766 16.56 4.95 19.39
CA ALA A 766 17.69 4.04 19.51
C ALA A 766 18.93 4.54 18.75
N ILE A 767 20.12 4.21 19.24
CA ILE A 767 21.38 4.36 18.53
C ILE A 767 21.88 2.99 18.09
N VAL A 768 22.07 2.81 16.78
CA VAL A 768 22.55 1.54 16.22
C VAL A 768 24.02 1.38 16.55
N ARG A 769 24.42 0.18 17.01
CA ARG A 769 25.80 -0.08 17.41
C ARG A 769 26.78 0.05 16.23
N ASN A 770 28.05 0.25 16.53
CA ASN A 770 29.10 0.13 15.52
C ASN A 770 29.28 -1.31 15.04
N ARG A 771 29.74 -1.46 13.80
CA ARG A 771 30.08 -2.76 13.22
C ARG A 771 31.39 -3.29 13.80
N ILE A 772 31.51 -4.61 13.86
CA ILE A 772 32.70 -5.29 14.38
C ILE A 772 33.73 -5.50 13.27
N THR A 773 33.28 -5.42 12.02
CA THR A 773 34.12 -5.45 10.83
C THR A 773 35.13 -4.30 10.81
N ALA A 774 36.21 -4.47 10.04
CA ALA A 774 37.39 -3.60 10.09
C ALA A 774 37.09 -2.13 9.72
N ASP A 775 35.99 -1.88 9.03
CA ASP A 775 35.52 -0.54 8.67
C ASP A 775 34.84 0.19 9.85
N GLY A 776 34.45 -0.50 10.91
CA GLY A 776 33.91 0.09 12.14
C GLY A 776 32.62 0.90 11.95
N GLY A 777 31.97 0.80 10.78
CA GLY A 777 30.84 1.64 10.40
C GLY A 777 31.19 2.90 9.59
N LYS A 778 32.46 3.14 9.24
CA LYS A 778 32.83 4.21 8.31
C LYS A 778 32.30 3.88 6.90
N SER A 779 31.61 4.84 6.27
CA SER A 779 31.23 4.71 4.86
C SER A 779 32.49 4.78 4.00
N ILE A 780 32.47 4.10 2.85
CA ILE A 780 33.56 4.06 1.86
C ILE A 780 33.94 5.47 1.37
N ILE A 781 33.02 6.44 1.49
CA ILE A 781 33.24 7.85 1.12
C ILE A 781 34.10 8.61 2.17
N ALA A 782 34.18 8.11 3.40
CA ALA A 782 34.88 8.75 4.52
C ALA A 782 36.21 8.05 4.91
N SER A 783 36.63 7.04 4.15
CA SER A 783 37.86 6.26 4.36
C SER A 783 38.98 6.64 3.41
#